data_AF-A0A9W6BSD7-F1
#
_entry.id   AF-A0A9W6BSD7-F1
#
_cell.length_a   1.000
_cell.length_b   1.000
_cell.length_c   1.000
_cell.angle_alpha   90.00
_cell.angle_beta   90.00
_cell.angle_gamma   90.00
#
_symmetry.space_group_name_H-M   'P 1'
#
loop_
_entity.id
_entity.type
_entity.pdbx_description
1 polymer ?
#
loop_
_entity_poly.entity_id
_entity_poly.type
_entity_poly.pdbx_seq_one_letter_code
_entity_poly.pdbx_strand_id
1 'polypeptide(L)'
;MRNAARHISGVSQLLDKPLTSLRLPVLGSPSSSGARRAVPIEAPVALPVPQLRMKSSFARMRTVTARFMSGAGDLLDKSLADLPLPMLGSKTPLQFSQATTPVAANILPASSLRWKSTSSTTTPTFVYQELLEMAKAQVPWRKLTGDYVSTTEVAGKKILEVSSEALTLLSDTAMRDIAHLLRPGHLQQLANILKDPEASSNDRFVALELLKNANVAAGFVLPGCQDTGTATVIGKRGQYVWTDGRDEEALSRGVFRAYTSTNLRYSQVAPLDMFTEKNTGTNLPAQIDLFAAPGNTYDFLFLAKGGGSANKTSLYQQTKALLNEASLRSFLIDKIKSLGTAACPPYHLAIAIGGLSADLNLKVVKLASTRYLDTLPTSGNAHGRAFRDLEWEAKVLAITRELGIGAQFGGKYFCHDVRVVRLPRHGASCPVSIAVSCSADRQALGKITGDGVFLEQLETNPGQYLPEVTTDKLSTDVVKVDLNRPMKAILQQLSAHPVRTRLSLTGTLVVARDIAHAKLQERLASGQGLPQYAKDHIIYYAGPAKTPEGYASGSFGPTTAGRMDSYVDAFMAAGGSMVTLAKGNRSKVVTDACKKHGGFYLGSIGGPAAILAQNCIKKVEVLEYPELGMEAVWKIDVVDFPAFVVVDDKGNDFFKAWQV
;
A
#
# COMPACT_ATOMS: atom_id res chain seq x y z
N MET A 1 -34.93 31.57 -27.26
CA MET A 1 -36.33 31.31 -27.65
C MET A 1 -36.97 30.58 -26.47
N ARG A 2 -37.59 31.30 -25.52
CA ARG A 2 -39.03 31.57 -25.33
C ARG A 2 -39.90 30.30 -25.17
N ASN A 3 -40.66 30.32 -24.05
CA ASN A 3 -41.69 29.41 -23.53
C ASN A 3 -41.13 28.28 -22.64
N ALA A 4 -41.54 28.11 -21.37
CA ALA A 4 -42.81 28.44 -20.73
C ALA A 4 -42.66 28.79 -19.24
N ALA A 5 -43.38 29.85 -18.82
CA ALA A 5 -43.66 30.23 -17.45
C ALA A 5 -45.15 30.60 -17.36
N ARG A 6 -45.83 30.12 -16.30
CA ARG A 6 -47.22 30.36 -15.78
C ARG A 6 -47.72 29.02 -15.23
N HIS A 7 -48.23 28.80 -14.02
CA HIS A 7 -48.78 29.59 -12.90
C HIS A 7 -48.29 28.88 -11.59
N ILE A 8 -48.21 29.48 -10.40
CA ILE A 8 -49.30 29.91 -9.53
C ILE A 8 -48.76 30.94 -8.51
N SER A 9 -49.53 32.00 -8.30
CA SER A 9 -49.31 33.12 -7.38
C SER A 9 -50.33 33.11 -6.24
N GLY A 10 -49.91 33.63 -5.07
CA GLY A 10 -50.73 33.98 -3.91
C GLY A 10 -50.18 33.28 -2.67
N VAL A 11 -49.67 33.94 -1.63
CA VAL A 11 -50.06 35.21 -1.01
C VAL A 11 -48.82 35.82 -0.34
N SER A 12 -48.55 37.10 -0.58
CA SER A 12 -47.62 37.92 0.20
C SER A 12 -48.42 39.07 0.78
N GLN A 13 -48.44 39.16 2.11
CA GLN A 13 -48.53 40.39 2.90
C GLN A 13 -48.48 40.00 4.38
N LEU A 14 -47.39 40.34 5.07
CA LEU A 14 -47.37 41.10 6.32
C LEU A 14 -46.04 40.94 7.09
N LEU A 15 -45.41 42.10 7.31
CA LEU A 15 -44.68 42.55 8.51
C LEU A 15 -43.14 42.38 8.57
N ASP A 16 -42.50 43.54 8.33
CA ASP A 16 -41.23 43.98 8.88
C ASP A 16 -41.21 44.05 10.43
N LYS A 17 -40.02 43.80 11.00
CA LYS A 17 -39.42 44.28 12.29
C LYS A 17 -38.90 43.20 13.27
N PRO A 18 -37.87 43.52 14.09
CA PRO A 18 -36.67 42.70 14.28
C PRO A 18 -36.64 41.84 15.55
N LEU A 19 -35.82 40.78 15.54
CA LEU A 19 -35.59 39.88 16.68
C LEU A 19 -34.52 40.41 17.63
N THR A 20 -34.97 40.90 18.78
CA THR A 20 -34.17 41.07 20.01
C THR A 20 -34.09 39.77 20.82
N SER A 21 -32.91 39.57 21.43
CA SER A 21 -32.54 38.68 22.54
C SER A 21 -33.64 37.87 23.24
N LEU A 22 -33.46 36.54 23.33
CA LEU A 22 -34.09 35.71 24.36
C LEU A 22 -33.07 34.83 25.08
N ARG A 23 -33.08 34.95 26.42
CA ARG A 23 -32.30 34.23 27.41
C ARG A 23 -32.88 32.83 27.66
N LEU A 24 -32.00 31.88 27.98
CA LEU A 24 -32.33 30.55 28.48
C LEU A 24 -32.79 30.61 29.96
N PRO A 25 -33.71 29.73 30.41
CA PRO A 25 -34.26 29.78 31.77
C PRO A 25 -33.40 29.02 32.78
N VAL A 26 -33.29 29.63 33.97
CA VAL A 26 -32.82 29.05 35.23
C VAL A 26 -34.04 28.50 35.98
N LEU A 27 -33.96 27.28 36.51
CA LEU A 27 -34.89 26.78 37.53
C LEU A 27 -34.10 26.27 38.73
N GLY A 28 -34.48 26.80 39.90
CA GLY A 28 -33.84 26.59 41.19
C GLY A 28 -34.36 25.39 41.99
N SER A 29 -33.64 25.16 43.08
CA SER A 29 -33.80 24.16 44.15
C SER A 29 -35.15 24.17 44.91
N PRO A 30 -35.41 23.10 45.67
CA PRO A 30 -35.90 23.24 47.03
C PRO A 30 -35.03 22.49 48.09
N SER A 31 -35.32 22.81 49.34
CA SER A 31 -34.49 22.78 50.54
C SER A 31 -34.70 21.60 51.52
N SER A 32 -33.59 21.20 52.15
CA SER A 32 -33.34 20.89 53.58
C SER A 32 -34.01 19.75 54.39
N SER A 33 -33.12 19.15 55.23
CA SER A 33 -33.30 18.38 56.50
C SER A 33 -33.37 16.85 56.36
N GLY A 34 -32.63 16.01 57.10
CA GLY A 34 -31.55 16.18 58.07
C GLY A 34 -31.01 14.82 58.57
N ALA A 35 -29.72 14.79 58.91
CA ALA A 35 -29.02 13.96 59.90
C ALA A 35 -28.94 12.40 59.75
N ARG A 36 -27.73 11.85 59.53
CA ARG A 36 -26.79 11.32 60.57
C ARG A 36 -25.70 10.39 59.98
N ARG A 37 -24.50 10.56 60.56
CA ARG A 37 -23.34 9.65 60.73
C ARG A 37 -22.41 9.34 59.53
N ALA A 38 -21.18 9.83 59.70
CA ALA A 38 -19.97 9.50 58.95
C ALA A 38 -19.26 8.26 59.52
N VAL A 39 -18.68 7.46 58.63
CA VAL A 39 -17.56 6.52 58.84
C VAL A 39 -16.71 6.54 57.54
N PRO A 40 -15.36 6.57 57.60
CA PRO A 40 -14.51 7.06 56.51
C PRO A 40 -14.13 5.99 55.46
N ILE A 41 -13.82 6.47 54.25
CA ILE A 41 -13.30 5.70 53.11
C ILE A 41 -11.77 5.58 53.26
N GLU A 42 -11.27 4.34 53.22
CA GLU A 42 -9.85 4.00 53.20
C GLU A 42 -9.18 4.39 51.87
N ALA A 43 -7.95 4.89 51.97
CA ALA A 43 -7.08 5.22 50.85
C ALA A 43 -6.36 3.97 50.30
N PRO A 44 -6.07 3.88 48.99
CA PRO A 44 -5.30 2.78 48.44
C PRO A 44 -3.80 2.92 48.73
N VAL A 45 -3.24 1.78 49.13
CA VAL A 45 -1.86 1.49 49.54
C VAL A 45 -0.84 1.77 48.43
N ALA A 46 0.23 2.48 48.77
CA ALA A 46 1.43 2.65 47.95
C ALA A 46 2.40 1.47 48.13
N LEU A 47 2.89 0.88 47.03
CA LEU A 47 3.93 -0.16 47.03
C LEU A 47 5.34 0.45 46.86
N PRO A 48 6.39 -0.15 47.46
CA PRO A 48 7.71 0.48 47.58
C PRO A 48 8.62 0.27 46.36
N VAL A 49 9.38 1.31 46.01
CA VAL A 49 10.47 1.32 45.02
C VAL A 49 11.81 1.06 45.73
N PRO A 50 12.67 0.12 45.27
CA PRO A 50 14.01 -0.03 45.84
C PRO A 50 14.99 1.02 45.30
N GLN A 51 15.56 1.81 46.21
CA GLN A 51 16.69 2.71 45.94
C GLN A 51 18.00 1.92 45.77
N LEU A 52 18.64 2.02 44.61
CA LEU A 52 20.03 1.60 44.42
C LEU A 52 20.97 2.81 44.61
N ARG A 53 21.77 2.75 45.68
CA ARG A 53 22.83 3.71 46.00
C ARG A 53 23.99 3.60 44.99
N MET A 54 24.29 4.69 44.30
CA MET A 54 25.60 4.91 43.70
C MET A 54 26.63 5.22 44.79
N LYS A 55 27.77 4.53 44.77
CA LYS A 55 29.02 4.99 45.38
C LYS A 55 30.11 5.04 44.30
N SER A 56 30.70 6.22 44.17
CA SER A 56 31.87 6.55 43.34
C SER A 56 33.14 5.89 43.86
N SER A 57 34.03 5.44 42.97
CA SER A 57 35.49 5.42 43.18
C SER A 57 36.22 5.39 41.84
N PHE A 58 36.95 6.46 41.54
CA PHE A 58 37.98 6.52 40.50
C PHE A 58 39.21 5.69 40.93
N ALA A 59 39.79 4.87 40.04
CA ALA A 59 41.24 4.80 39.75
C ALA A 59 41.68 3.56 38.93
N ARG A 60 42.52 3.83 37.93
CA ARG A 60 43.64 3.03 37.36
C ARG A 60 43.37 1.76 36.51
N MET A 61 43.45 1.95 35.19
CA MET A 61 44.61 1.61 34.32
C MET A 61 45.12 0.14 34.24
N ARG A 62 45.06 -0.39 33.00
CA ARG A 62 45.97 -1.34 32.31
C ARG A 62 45.81 -2.87 32.45
N THR A 63 45.51 -3.46 31.28
CA THR A 63 46.08 -4.68 30.66
C THR A 63 45.82 -6.05 31.31
N VAL A 64 45.28 -6.99 30.52
CA VAL A 64 45.93 -8.24 30.06
C VAL A 64 44.86 -9.25 29.60
N THR A 65 44.86 -9.49 28.30
CA THR A 65 44.30 -10.65 27.61
C THR A 65 45.11 -11.90 27.98
N ALA A 66 44.47 -12.98 28.46
CA ALA A 66 44.78 -14.39 28.14
C ALA A 66 44.33 -15.37 29.24
N ARG A 67 43.84 -16.53 28.76
CA ARG A 67 43.69 -17.83 29.44
C ARG A 67 42.62 -17.93 30.53
N PHE A 68 41.67 -18.83 30.33
CA PHE A 68 41.67 -20.15 30.97
C PHE A 68 40.56 -21.02 30.34
N MET A 69 40.96 -21.82 29.34
CA MET A 69 40.28 -23.08 29.02
C MET A 69 41.04 -24.18 29.75
N SER A 70 40.40 -24.82 30.73
CA SER A 70 40.57 -26.24 31.10
C SER A 70 39.87 -26.51 32.43
N GLY A 71 39.02 -27.53 32.47
CA GLY A 71 38.45 -28.01 33.72
C GLY A 71 37.23 -28.92 33.55
N ALA A 72 37.51 -30.23 33.54
CA ALA A 72 36.61 -31.37 33.78
C ALA A 72 35.54 -31.67 32.71
N GLY A 73 35.43 -32.85 32.12
CA GLY A 73 35.92 -34.17 32.54
C GLY A 73 34.77 -35.01 33.11
N ASP A 74 34.38 -36.01 32.32
CA ASP A 74 33.68 -37.26 32.67
C ASP A 74 32.16 -37.25 32.90
N LEU A 75 31.43 -37.86 31.95
CA LEU A 75 30.50 -38.99 32.19
C LEU A 75 29.95 -39.56 30.86
N LEU A 76 30.14 -40.88 30.69
CA LEU A 76 29.31 -41.85 29.93
C LEU A 76 29.54 -42.07 28.41
N ASP A 77 30.55 -42.88 28.12
CA ASP A 77 30.51 -44.20 27.46
C ASP A 77 29.23 -44.65 26.69
N LYS A 78 29.34 -44.88 25.37
CA LYS A 78 29.20 -46.20 24.71
C LYS A 78 29.19 -46.16 23.17
N SER A 79 30.11 -46.96 22.60
CA SER A 79 30.12 -47.70 21.32
C SER A 79 29.64 -47.05 20.01
N LEU A 80 30.55 -46.96 19.04
CA LEU A 80 30.50 -47.72 17.77
C LEU A 80 31.83 -47.54 17.01
N ALA A 81 32.57 -48.64 16.90
CA ALA A 81 33.78 -48.79 16.09
C ALA A 81 33.40 -49.35 14.72
N ASP A 82 34.11 -48.92 13.65
CA ASP A 82 34.66 -49.79 12.58
C ASP A 82 35.37 -48.96 11.48
N LEU A 83 36.69 -48.81 11.62
CA LEU A 83 37.84 -48.99 10.68
C LEU A 83 37.83 -48.44 9.21
N PRO A 84 38.99 -48.33 8.49
CA PRO A 84 40.32 -47.79 8.86
C PRO A 84 41.02 -46.93 7.75
N LEU A 85 42.11 -46.25 8.13
CA LEU A 85 43.15 -45.61 7.28
C LEU A 85 44.35 -46.56 7.03
N PRO A 86 45.19 -46.35 6.00
CA PRO A 86 46.55 -46.89 5.97
C PRO A 86 47.67 -45.83 6.07
N MET A 87 48.43 -46.01 7.15
CA MET A 87 49.87 -45.82 7.46
C MET A 87 50.87 -45.22 6.44
N LEU A 88 51.77 -44.40 7.01
CA LEU A 88 53.08 -43.95 6.51
C LEU A 88 54.22 -44.76 7.18
N GLY A 89 55.35 -44.92 6.47
CA GLY A 89 56.67 -45.23 7.04
C GLY A 89 57.68 -45.48 5.91
N SER A 90 59.00 -45.29 6.01
CA SER A 90 59.91 -44.60 6.94
C SER A 90 61.35 -44.71 6.36
N LYS A 91 62.30 -43.85 6.80
CA LYS A 91 63.79 -43.98 6.83
C LYS A 91 64.67 -43.40 5.68
N THR A 92 65.22 -42.19 5.93
CA THR A 92 66.64 -41.69 5.96
C THR A 92 67.80 -42.40 5.22
N PRO A 93 69.00 -41.79 5.06
CA PRO A 93 69.41 -40.43 4.59
C PRO A 93 70.64 -40.52 3.60
N LEU A 94 71.17 -39.41 3.05
CA LEU A 94 72.60 -39.23 2.68
C LEU A 94 72.88 -37.81 2.12
N GLN A 95 73.91 -37.14 2.64
CA GLN A 95 74.51 -35.90 2.14
C GLN A 95 75.86 -36.22 1.47
N PHE A 96 76.20 -35.52 0.38
CA PHE A 96 77.59 -35.18 0.02
C PHE A 96 77.66 -33.92 -0.88
N SER A 97 78.64 -33.05 -0.60
CA SER A 97 79.12 -31.89 -1.36
C SER A 97 79.84 -32.31 -2.66
N GLN A 98 80.26 -31.52 -3.65
CA GLN A 98 80.79 -30.14 -3.75
C GLN A 98 81.00 -29.81 -5.28
N ALA A 99 80.92 -28.52 -5.70
CA ALA A 99 81.64 -27.79 -6.79
C ALA A 99 81.88 -28.45 -8.21
N THR A 100 81.88 -27.83 -9.40
CA THR A 100 81.88 -26.45 -9.97
C THR A 100 81.77 -26.56 -11.52
N THR A 101 80.85 -25.81 -12.17
CA THR A 101 80.82 -25.12 -13.52
C THR A 101 81.49 -25.70 -14.81
N PRO A 102 81.17 -25.20 -16.04
CA PRO A 102 79.89 -25.01 -16.75
C PRO A 102 79.94 -25.47 -18.24
N VAL A 103 78.79 -25.67 -18.93
CA VAL A 103 78.74 -25.68 -20.42
C VAL A 103 77.48 -24.94 -20.90
N ALA A 104 77.67 -24.03 -21.83
CA ALA A 104 76.67 -23.11 -22.38
C ALA A 104 75.88 -23.71 -23.56
N ALA A 105 74.61 -23.32 -23.72
CA ALA A 105 73.92 -23.28 -25.02
C ALA A 105 72.66 -22.38 -25.00
N ASN A 106 72.79 -21.23 -25.67
CA ASN A 106 71.80 -20.43 -26.41
C ASN A 106 70.33 -20.35 -25.93
N ILE A 107 70.00 -19.17 -25.40
CA ILE A 107 68.63 -18.67 -25.17
C ILE A 107 68.25 -17.73 -26.33
N LEU A 108 67.16 -18.04 -27.04
CA LEU A 108 66.42 -17.06 -27.85
C LEU A 108 65.52 -16.23 -26.92
N PRO A 109 65.43 -14.89 -27.06
CA PRO A 109 64.70 -14.05 -26.12
C PRO A 109 63.18 -14.19 -26.32
N ALA A 110 62.49 -14.63 -25.27
CA ALA A 110 61.04 -14.53 -25.16
C ALA A 110 60.66 -13.04 -25.12
N SER A 111 59.91 -12.60 -26.14
CA SER A 111 59.28 -11.29 -26.17
C SER A 111 58.32 -11.16 -24.99
N SER A 112 58.71 -10.36 -24.01
CA SER A 112 57.88 -10.03 -22.86
C SER A 112 56.70 -9.16 -23.30
N LEU A 113 55.53 -9.74 -23.54
CA LEU A 113 54.26 -9.02 -23.41
C LEU A 113 54.04 -8.72 -21.92
N ARG A 114 54.74 -7.69 -21.40
CA ARG A 114 54.35 -7.06 -20.15
C ARG A 114 53.02 -6.37 -20.40
N TRP A 115 51.97 -6.79 -19.69
CA TRP A 115 50.80 -5.94 -19.47
C TRP A 115 51.30 -4.62 -18.87
N LYS A 116 51.40 -3.58 -19.69
CA LYS A 116 51.65 -2.22 -19.20
C LYS A 116 50.41 -1.82 -18.41
N SER A 117 50.48 -1.97 -17.09
CA SER A 117 49.59 -1.29 -16.16
C SER A 117 49.78 0.22 -16.39
N THR A 118 48.94 0.80 -17.23
CA THR A 118 48.74 2.25 -17.27
C THR A 118 47.96 2.62 -16.01
N SER A 119 48.62 2.59 -14.85
CA SER A 119 48.08 3.22 -13.65
C SER A 119 48.13 4.72 -13.92
N SER A 120 47.00 5.32 -14.32
CA SER A 120 46.89 6.78 -14.37
C SER A 120 47.08 7.29 -12.94
N THR A 121 48.26 7.84 -12.66
CA THR A 121 48.70 8.32 -11.35
C THR A 121 48.10 9.68 -10.98
N THR A 122 47.14 10.20 -11.75
CA THR A 122 46.47 11.46 -11.46
C THR A 122 45.35 11.24 -10.44
N THR A 123 45.53 11.80 -9.24
CA THR A 123 44.47 11.91 -8.22
C THR A 123 43.23 12.56 -8.84
N PRO A 124 42.05 11.93 -8.74
CA PRO A 124 40.82 12.50 -9.31
C PRO A 124 40.42 13.80 -8.59
N THR A 125 39.88 14.76 -9.34
CA THR A 125 39.30 16.00 -8.79
C THR A 125 38.00 15.70 -8.05
N PHE A 126 37.79 16.32 -6.89
CA PHE A 126 36.54 16.20 -6.14
C PHE A 126 35.37 16.87 -6.89
N VAL A 127 34.27 16.13 -7.03
CA VAL A 127 33.01 16.62 -7.59
C VAL A 127 31.87 16.12 -6.70
N TYR A 128 31.12 17.03 -6.12
CA TYR A 128 29.85 16.71 -5.45
C TYR A 128 28.71 16.73 -6.49
N GLN A 129 27.85 15.71 -6.44
CA GLN A 129 26.63 15.66 -7.23
C GLN A 129 25.48 15.11 -6.39
N GLU A 130 24.32 15.75 -6.46
CA GLU A 130 23.11 15.21 -5.84
C GLU A 130 22.66 13.96 -6.58
N LEU A 131 22.25 12.93 -5.84
CA LEU A 131 21.83 11.67 -6.44
C LEU A 131 20.54 11.83 -7.28
N LEU A 132 19.56 12.58 -6.76
CA LEU A 132 18.25 12.79 -7.38
C LEU A 132 18.14 14.24 -7.86
N GLU A 133 18.76 14.57 -9.00
CA GLU A 133 18.80 15.92 -9.59
C GLU A 133 17.45 16.34 -10.19
N MET A 134 16.49 16.64 -9.33
CA MET A 134 15.13 16.96 -9.75
C MET A 134 15.01 18.38 -10.31
N ALA A 135 14.52 18.52 -11.55
CA ALA A 135 14.10 19.83 -12.05
C ALA A 135 12.76 20.26 -11.42
N LYS A 136 12.48 21.58 -11.41
CA LYS A 136 11.20 22.11 -10.92
C LYS A 136 10.04 21.55 -11.75
N ALA A 137 9.08 20.92 -11.08
CA ALA A 137 7.85 20.45 -11.70
C ALA A 137 6.83 21.59 -11.81
N GLN A 138 6.05 21.59 -12.89
CA GLN A 138 4.86 22.43 -13.01
C GLN A 138 3.73 21.76 -12.22
N VAL A 139 3.29 22.40 -11.14
CA VAL A 139 2.27 21.90 -10.23
C VAL A 139 1.20 22.97 -10.09
N PRO A 140 -0.07 22.67 -10.38
CA PRO A 140 -1.15 23.61 -10.09
C PRO A 140 -1.33 23.69 -8.58
N TRP A 141 -1.11 24.87 -8.00
CA TRP A 141 -1.19 25.10 -6.55
C TRP A 141 -2.51 25.77 -6.17
N ARG A 142 -3.22 25.20 -5.19
CA ARG A 142 -4.30 25.84 -4.47
C ARG A 142 -3.75 26.42 -3.17
N LYS A 143 -3.89 27.74 -2.97
CA LYS A 143 -3.58 28.38 -1.68
C LYS A 143 -4.66 28.01 -0.68
N LEU A 144 -4.28 27.45 0.47
CA LEU A 144 -5.19 27.11 1.57
C LEU A 144 -5.45 28.31 2.47
N THR A 145 -4.38 29.01 2.85
CA THR A 145 -4.44 30.22 3.68
C THR A 145 -3.14 31.02 3.54
N GLY A 146 -3.20 32.32 3.87
CA GLY A 146 -2.02 33.16 4.11
C GLY A 146 -1.63 33.26 5.59
N ASP A 147 -2.45 32.70 6.48
CA ASP A 147 -2.21 32.70 7.92
C ASP A 147 -1.12 31.67 8.30
N TYR A 148 -0.76 31.64 9.59
CA TYR A 148 0.12 30.63 10.21
C TYR A 148 1.59 30.67 9.77
N VAL A 149 1.94 31.64 8.93
CA VAL A 149 3.30 31.92 8.46
C VAL A 149 3.68 33.38 8.73
N SER A 150 4.93 33.60 9.11
CA SER A 150 5.56 34.91 9.22
C SER A 150 6.99 34.84 8.71
N THR A 151 7.61 35.98 8.46
CA THR A 151 9.03 36.01 8.11
C THR A 151 9.79 37.00 8.98
N THR A 152 10.88 36.53 9.57
CA THR A 152 11.79 37.29 10.42
C THR A 152 13.18 37.28 9.78
N GLU A 153 13.99 38.31 10.04
CA GLU A 153 15.39 38.33 9.62
C GLU A 153 16.30 38.00 10.81
N VAL A 154 17.16 36.99 10.65
CA VAL A 154 18.13 36.58 11.67
C VAL A 154 19.49 36.45 11.01
N ALA A 155 20.47 37.22 11.49
CA ALA A 155 21.84 37.23 10.95
C ALA A 155 21.89 37.40 9.41
N GLY A 156 21.05 38.28 8.85
CA GLY A 156 20.97 38.53 7.41
C GLY A 156 20.30 37.41 6.60
N LYS A 157 19.64 36.46 7.27
CA LYS A 157 18.87 35.37 6.63
C LYS A 157 17.40 35.57 6.88
N LYS A 158 16.60 35.48 5.81
CA LYS A 158 15.14 35.49 5.89
C LYS A 158 14.64 34.12 6.37
N ILE A 159 14.22 34.07 7.63
CA ILE A 159 13.62 32.93 8.28
C ILE A 159 12.11 32.92 7.98
N LEU A 160 11.60 31.78 7.55
CA LEU A 160 10.17 31.49 7.49
C LEU A 160 9.76 30.83 8.80
N GLU A 161 8.94 31.50 9.59
CA GLU A 161 8.33 30.95 10.80
C GLU A 161 7.01 30.28 10.40
N VAL A 162 6.81 29.04 10.81
CA VAL A 162 5.65 28.21 10.49
C VAL A 162 5.08 27.64 11.78
N SER A 163 3.86 28.04 12.12
CA SER A 163 3.17 27.49 13.29
C SER A 163 2.72 26.03 13.06
N SER A 164 2.57 25.27 14.14
CA SER A 164 2.05 23.90 14.10
C SER A 164 0.68 23.79 13.41
N GLU A 165 -0.16 24.83 13.51
CA GLU A 165 -1.48 24.89 12.86
C GLU A 165 -1.39 24.80 11.34
N ALA A 166 -0.36 25.37 10.69
CA ALA A 166 -0.15 25.23 9.25
C ALA A 166 0.07 23.77 8.85
N LEU A 167 0.88 23.04 9.61
CA LEU A 167 1.19 21.63 9.37
C LEU A 167 -0.05 20.75 9.58
N THR A 168 -0.82 21.01 10.64
CA THR A 168 -2.08 20.31 10.90
C THR A 168 -3.12 20.58 9.82
N LEU A 169 -3.30 21.84 9.40
CA LEU A 169 -4.23 22.21 8.32
C LEU A 169 -3.84 21.54 6.99
N LEU A 170 -2.57 21.62 6.62
CA LEU A 170 -2.07 21.08 5.37
C LEU A 170 -2.24 19.56 5.31
N SER A 171 -1.86 18.84 6.37
CA SER A 171 -1.98 17.39 6.42
C SER A 171 -3.44 16.90 6.48
N ASP A 172 -4.31 17.58 7.25
CA ASP A 172 -5.75 17.29 7.27
C ASP A 172 -6.37 17.44 5.87
N THR A 173 -6.14 18.59 5.24
CA THR A 173 -6.68 18.89 3.91
C THR A 173 -6.13 17.91 2.87
N ALA A 174 -4.82 17.62 2.89
CA ALA A 174 -4.20 16.69 1.95
C ALA A 174 -4.80 15.29 2.05
N MET A 175 -4.97 14.76 3.26
CA MET A 175 -5.53 13.42 3.47
C MET A 175 -7.00 13.33 3.06
N ARG A 176 -7.79 14.38 3.27
CA ARG A 176 -9.18 14.45 2.79
C ARG A 176 -9.25 14.50 1.27
N ASP A 177 -8.47 15.39 0.65
CA ASP A 177 -8.49 15.58 -0.80
C ASP A 177 -8.07 14.29 -1.52
N ILE A 178 -6.95 13.68 -1.13
CA ILE A 178 -6.47 12.45 -1.81
C ILE A 178 -7.37 11.24 -1.53
N ALA A 179 -8.22 11.25 -0.51
CA ALA A 179 -9.19 10.16 -0.28
C ALA A 179 -10.40 10.22 -1.23
N HIS A 180 -10.68 11.39 -1.81
CA HIS A 180 -11.89 11.68 -2.59
C HIS A 180 -11.61 12.08 -4.04
N LEU A 181 -10.47 12.73 -4.28
CA LEU A 181 -10.07 13.27 -5.56
C LEU A 181 -8.86 12.53 -6.13
N LEU A 182 -8.68 12.60 -7.44
CA LEU A 182 -7.58 12.00 -8.18
C LEU A 182 -6.88 13.06 -9.04
N ARG A 183 -5.65 12.77 -9.46
CA ARG A 183 -4.94 13.64 -10.40
C ARG A 183 -5.62 13.63 -11.78
N PRO A 184 -5.69 14.77 -12.50
CA PRO A 184 -6.22 14.84 -13.86
C PRO A 184 -5.58 13.83 -14.82
N GLY A 185 -4.26 13.61 -14.70
CA GLY A 185 -3.53 12.66 -15.55
C GLY A 185 -3.98 11.20 -15.38
N HIS A 186 -4.35 10.80 -14.15
CA HIS A 186 -4.88 9.46 -13.88
C HIS A 186 -6.27 9.29 -14.51
N LEU A 187 -7.16 10.25 -14.28
CA LEU A 187 -8.52 10.26 -14.83
C LEU A 187 -8.51 10.29 -16.36
N GLN A 188 -7.63 11.08 -16.97
CA GLN A 188 -7.46 11.12 -18.42
C GLN A 188 -7.01 9.76 -18.97
N GLN A 189 -6.10 9.06 -18.28
CA GLN A 189 -5.66 7.74 -18.70
C GLN A 189 -6.79 6.70 -18.61
N LEU A 190 -7.68 6.77 -17.62
CA LEU A 190 -8.90 5.95 -17.59
C LEU A 190 -9.85 6.29 -18.76
N ALA A 191 -10.09 7.58 -19.02
CA ALA A 191 -10.95 8.01 -20.13
C ALA A 191 -10.41 7.57 -21.49
N ASN A 192 -9.09 7.51 -21.66
CA ASN A 192 -8.45 7.03 -22.88
C ASN A 192 -8.75 5.54 -23.14
N ILE A 193 -8.89 4.71 -22.09
CA ILE A 193 -9.25 3.28 -22.24
C ILE A 193 -10.59 3.13 -22.95
N LEU A 194 -11.56 4.00 -22.62
CA LEU A 194 -12.90 3.97 -23.22
C LEU A 194 -12.89 4.26 -24.72
N LYS A 195 -11.86 4.99 -25.20
CA LYS A 195 -11.71 5.44 -26.59
C LYS A 195 -10.78 4.55 -27.42
N ASP A 196 -9.92 3.74 -26.78
CA ASP A 196 -8.99 2.87 -27.50
C ASP A 196 -9.74 1.69 -28.15
N PRO A 197 -9.70 1.53 -29.48
CA PRO A 197 -10.31 0.39 -30.17
C PRO A 197 -9.71 -0.97 -29.76
N GLU A 198 -8.44 -1.00 -29.34
CA GLU A 198 -7.75 -2.22 -28.90
C GLU A 198 -8.03 -2.61 -27.44
N ALA A 199 -8.70 -1.74 -26.67
CA ALA A 199 -9.15 -2.10 -25.32
C ALA A 199 -10.16 -3.26 -25.37
N SER A 200 -10.06 -4.20 -24.43
CA SER A 200 -11.09 -5.24 -24.32
C SER A 200 -12.42 -4.64 -23.84
N SER A 201 -13.53 -5.36 -23.99
CA SER A 201 -14.81 -4.96 -23.38
C SER A 201 -14.71 -4.86 -21.85
N ASN A 202 -13.92 -5.74 -21.24
CA ASN A 202 -13.67 -5.74 -19.80
C ASN A 202 -12.79 -4.55 -19.37
N ASP A 203 -11.78 -4.18 -20.15
CA ASP A 203 -10.97 -2.98 -19.89
C ASP A 203 -11.85 -1.73 -19.82
N ARG A 204 -12.74 -1.56 -20.82
CA ARG A 204 -13.68 -0.44 -20.87
C ARG A 204 -14.68 -0.47 -19.72
N PHE A 205 -15.20 -1.66 -19.38
CA PHE A 205 -16.13 -1.82 -18.26
C PHE A 205 -15.48 -1.43 -16.92
N VAL A 206 -14.27 -1.94 -16.63
CA VAL A 206 -13.54 -1.60 -15.40
C VAL A 206 -13.19 -0.11 -15.37
N ALA A 207 -12.68 0.46 -16.46
CA ALA A 207 -12.36 1.88 -16.53
C ALA A 207 -13.59 2.77 -16.30
N LEU A 208 -14.75 2.39 -16.86
CA LEU A 208 -16.00 3.10 -16.65
C LEU A 208 -16.44 3.06 -15.18
N GLU A 209 -16.41 1.89 -14.53
CA GLU A 209 -16.77 1.77 -13.11
C GLU A 209 -15.81 2.55 -12.20
N LEU A 210 -14.51 2.61 -12.53
CA LEU A 210 -13.55 3.44 -11.82
C LEU A 210 -13.81 4.94 -12.00
N LEU A 211 -14.18 5.40 -13.20
CA LEU A 211 -14.54 6.79 -13.46
C LEU A 211 -15.83 7.20 -12.75
N LYS A 212 -16.87 6.35 -12.80
CA LYS A 212 -18.11 6.60 -12.07
C LYS A 212 -17.85 6.66 -10.56
N ASN A 213 -16.99 5.77 -10.05
CA ASN A 213 -16.58 5.79 -8.65
C ASN A 213 -15.85 7.08 -8.27
N ALA A 214 -14.94 7.57 -9.11
CA ALA A 214 -14.28 8.87 -8.88
C ALA A 214 -15.31 10.01 -8.82
N ASN A 215 -16.35 9.96 -9.67
CA ASN A 215 -17.44 10.94 -9.63
C ASN A 215 -18.27 10.89 -8.34
N VAL A 216 -18.56 9.70 -7.81
CA VAL A 216 -19.20 9.57 -6.49
C VAL A 216 -18.30 10.10 -5.38
N ALA A 217 -17.01 9.75 -5.43
CA ALA A 217 -16.05 10.11 -4.39
C ALA A 217 -15.79 11.62 -4.31
N ALA A 218 -15.81 12.33 -5.44
CA ALA A 218 -15.67 13.79 -5.50
C ALA A 218 -16.79 14.55 -4.76
N GLY A 219 -17.85 13.88 -4.32
CA GLY A 219 -18.84 14.44 -3.39
C GLY A 219 -18.37 14.57 -1.94
N PHE A 220 -17.16 14.13 -1.59
CA PHE A 220 -16.57 14.21 -0.24
C PHE A 220 -17.32 13.48 0.89
N VAL A 221 -18.28 12.60 0.55
CA VAL A 221 -19.03 11.80 1.52
C VAL A 221 -18.47 10.38 1.63
N LEU A 222 -18.32 9.70 0.49
CA LEU A 222 -17.77 8.34 0.39
C LEU A 222 -16.36 8.41 -0.18
N PRO A 223 -15.32 7.87 0.48
CA PRO A 223 -13.98 7.85 -0.10
C PRO A 223 -13.92 6.92 -1.30
N GLY A 224 -13.03 7.20 -2.27
CA GLY A 224 -12.96 6.43 -3.52
C GLY A 224 -12.65 4.94 -3.33
N CYS A 225 -12.02 4.55 -2.21
CA CYS A 225 -11.71 3.18 -1.85
C CYS A 225 -12.06 2.92 -0.38
N GLN A 226 -12.50 1.71 -0.05
CA GLN A 226 -12.73 1.27 1.35
C GLN A 226 -11.43 1.21 2.14
N ASP A 227 -10.32 0.86 1.48
CA ASP A 227 -8.99 0.94 2.05
C ASP A 227 -8.47 2.36 1.90
N THR A 228 -8.73 3.20 2.90
CA THR A 228 -8.26 4.59 2.93
C THR A 228 -6.75 4.71 3.13
N GLY A 229 -6.06 3.58 3.37
CA GLY A 229 -4.61 3.46 3.31
C GLY A 229 -3.87 3.94 4.56
N THR A 230 -2.57 3.70 4.56
CA THR A 230 -1.65 4.26 5.54
C THR A 230 -1.31 5.69 5.13
N ALA A 231 -1.46 6.64 6.06
CA ALA A 231 -1.04 8.01 5.87
C ALA A 231 0.49 8.08 5.87
N THR A 232 1.07 8.64 4.82
CA THR A 232 2.51 8.88 4.69
C THR A 232 2.77 10.34 4.36
N VAL A 233 3.72 10.95 5.06
CA VAL A 233 4.17 12.32 4.83
C VAL A 233 5.68 12.30 4.61
N ILE A 234 6.11 12.81 3.47
CA ILE A 234 7.53 13.03 3.17
C ILE A 234 7.74 14.55 3.13
N GLY A 235 8.38 15.10 4.16
CA GLY A 235 8.63 16.53 4.29
C GLY A 235 10.11 16.86 4.01
N LYS A 236 10.37 18.00 3.39
CA LYS A 236 11.69 18.61 3.22
C LYS A 236 11.66 20.00 3.85
N ARG A 237 12.21 20.13 5.04
CA ARG A 237 12.26 21.39 5.79
C ARG A 237 13.50 22.18 5.40
N GLY A 238 13.30 23.33 4.79
CA GLY A 238 14.37 24.27 4.47
C GLY A 238 15.15 24.70 5.72
N GLN A 239 16.44 24.93 5.56
CA GLN A 239 17.36 25.38 6.62
C GLN A 239 16.86 26.63 7.35
N TYR A 240 16.16 27.51 6.64
CA TYR A 240 15.62 28.76 7.16
C TYR A 240 14.12 28.67 7.44
N VAL A 241 13.59 27.47 7.69
CA VAL A 241 12.22 27.27 8.16
C VAL A 241 12.26 26.90 9.63
N TRP A 242 11.61 27.71 10.47
CA TRP A 242 11.48 27.50 11.90
C TRP A 242 10.04 27.06 12.22
N THR A 243 9.94 25.98 12.98
CA THR A 243 8.68 25.42 13.50
C THR A 243 8.82 25.27 15.01
N ASP A 244 7.72 24.93 15.69
CA ASP A 244 7.73 24.65 17.14
C ASP A 244 8.52 23.39 17.53
N GLY A 245 9.12 22.69 16.55
CA GLY A 245 9.99 21.54 16.75
C GLY A 245 9.28 20.20 16.94
N ARG A 246 7.93 20.18 16.96
CA ARG A 246 7.08 18.97 17.07
C ARG A 246 6.30 18.68 15.78
N ASP A 247 6.95 18.85 14.65
CA ASP A 247 6.35 18.79 13.30
C ASP A 247 5.60 17.47 13.07
N GLU A 248 6.15 16.33 13.51
CA GLU A 248 5.51 15.02 13.41
C GLU A 248 4.18 14.94 14.17
N GLU A 249 4.08 15.56 15.35
CA GLU A 249 2.84 15.62 16.12
C GLU A 249 1.80 16.49 15.40
N ALA A 250 2.21 17.65 14.90
CA ALA A 250 1.31 18.55 14.18
C ALA A 250 0.76 17.91 12.90
N LEU A 251 1.60 17.20 12.13
CA LEU A 251 1.20 16.44 10.97
C LEU A 251 0.30 15.25 11.35
N SER A 252 0.65 14.50 12.40
CA SER A 252 -0.18 13.40 12.91
C SER A 252 -1.56 13.88 13.37
N ARG A 253 -1.64 15.09 13.95
CA ARG A 253 -2.90 15.71 14.35
C ARG A 253 -3.80 16.01 13.16
N GLY A 254 -3.24 16.45 12.03
CA GLY A 254 -4.02 16.66 10.82
C GLY A 254 -4.49 15.35 10.20
N VAL A 255 -3.63 14.32 10.16
CA VAL A 255 -4.04 12.95 9.78
C VAL A 255 -5.19 12.46 10.69
N PHE A 256 -5.04 12.57 12.01
CA PHE A 256 -6.08 12.18 12.97
C PHE A 256 -7.39 12.92 12.68
N ARG A 257 -7.36 14.24 12.46
CA ARG A 257 -8.55 15.04 12.12
C ARG A 257 -9.23 14.53 10.86
N ALA A 258 -8.47 14.30 9.78
CA ALA A 258 -9.03 13.80 8.53
C ALA A 258 -9.76 12.47 8.76
N TYR A 259 -9.09 11.51 9.40
CA TYR A 259 -9.64 10.17 9.60
C TYR A 259 -10.79 10.11 10.60
N THR A 260 -10.81 10.97 11.62
CA THR A 260 -11.86 10.96 12.65
C THR A 260 -13.10 11.76 12.25
N SER A 261 -12.93 12.88 11.54
CA SER A 261 -14.03 13.77 11.15
C SER A 261 -14.69 13.45 9.80
N THR A 262 -14.14 12.51 9.03
CA THR A 262 -14.72 12.07 7.75
C THR A 262 -14.96 10.56 7.74
N ASN A 263 -15.61 10.05 6.70
CA ASN A 263 -16.05 8.65 6.60
C ASN A 263 -14.95 7.70 6.13
N LEU A 264 -13.70 7.92 6.58
CA LEU A 264 -12.55 7.08 6.27
C LEU A 264 -12.48 5.82 7.16
N ARG A 265 -11.50 4.94 6.92
CA ARG A 265 -11.32 3.69 7.67
C ARG A 265 -10.08 3.72 8.54
N TYR A 266 -10.17 3.13 9.74
CA TYR A 266 -9.03 2.87 10.61
C TYR A 266 -8.42 1.52 10.27
N SER A 267 -7.22 1.54 9.67
CA SER A 267 -6.57 0.36 9.09
C SER A 267 -5.24 0.00 9.75
N GLN A 268 -4.75 0.81 10.69
CA GLN A 268 -3.52 0.50 11.42
C GLN A 268 -3.82 -0.42 12.59
N VAL A 269 -2.98 -1.44 12.71
CA VAL A 269 -3.07 -2.48 13.73
C VAL A 269 -1.80 -2.41 14.55
N ALA A 270 -1.94 -2.18 15.85
CA ALA A 270 -0.82 -2.08 16.78
C ALA A 270 -0.53 -3.46 17.39
N PRO A 271 0.73 -3.94 17.34
CA PRO A 271 1.13 -5.13 18.08
C PRO A 271 1.16 -4.80 19.58
N LEU A 272 0.43 -5.57 20.38
CA LEU A 272 0.52 -5.53 21.84
C LEU A 272 1.62 -6.48 22.34
N ASP A 273 1.74 -7.61 21.66
CA ASP A 273 2.85 -8.55 21.73
C ASP A 273 3.11 -9.14 20.33
N MET A 274 3.81 -10.27 20.23
CA MET A 274 4.14 -10.89 18.93
C MET A 274 2.91 -11.33 18.12
N PHE A 275 1.82 -11.71 18.77
CA PHE A 275 0.64 -12.31 18.13
C PHE A 275 -0.65 -11.55 18.43
N THR A 276 -0.73 -10.86 19.56
CA THR A 276 -1.89 -10.08 19.96
C THR A 276 -1.84 -8.69 19.36
N GLU A 277 -2.94 -8.31 18.71
CA GLU A 277 -3.05 -7.08 17.96
C GLU A 277 -4.31 -6.29 18.33
N LYS A 278 -4.26 -4.96 18.16
CA LYS A 278 -5.40 -4.08 18.35
C LYS A 278 -5.45 -2.99 17.30
N ASN A 279 -6.63 -2.77 16.70
CA ASN A 279 -6.85 -1.61 15.84
C ASN A 279 -6.67 -0.31 16.65
N THR A 280 -5.91 0.65 16.13
CA THR A 280 -5.65 1.91 16.84
C THR A 280 -6.85 2.84 16.93
N GLY A 281 -7.93 2.55 16.20
CA GLY A 281 -9.18 3.30 16.20
C GLY A 281 -9.10 4.69 15.56
N THR A 282 -7.97 5.02 14.93
CA THR A 282 -7.66 6.37 14.45
C THR A 282 -6.90 6.41 13.13
N ASN A 283 -6.47 5.25 12.62
CA ASN A 283 -5.53 5.11 11.51
C ASN A 283 -4.13 5.69 11.75
N LEU A 284 -3.79 6.06 12.99
CA LEU A 284 -2.42 6.35 13.39
C LEU A 284 -1.70 5.06 13.84
N PRO A 285 -0.36 5.02 13.85
CA PRO A 285 0.57 6.08 13.46
C PRO A 285 0.61 6.34 11.94
N ALA A 286 0.93 7.56 11.56
CA ALA A 286 1.33 7.89 10.20
C ALA A 286 2.83 7.60 10.01
N GLN A 287 3.26 7.29 8.79
CA GLN A 287 4.69 7.30 8.45
C GLN A 287 5.09 8.75 8.13
N ILE A 288 6.01 9.35 8.90
CA ILE A 288 6.45 10.72 8.71
C ILE A 288 7.97 10.75 8.56
N ASP A 289 8.43 11.10 7.36
CA ASP A 289 9.86 11.20 7.04
C ASP A 289 10.20 12.67 6.76
N LEU A 290 10.92 13.31 7.68
CA LEU A 290 11.32 14.74 7.57
C LEU A 290 12.81 14.86 7.24
N PHE A 291 13.11 15.49 6.11
CA PHE A 291 14.48 15.73 5.62
C PHE A 291 14.85 17.20 5.79
N ALA A 292 16.12 17.46 6.13
CA ALA A 292 16.67 18.81 6.04
C ALA A 292 16.99 19.14 4.57
N ALA A 293 16.65 20.35 4.15
CA ALA A 293 16.90 20.87 2.80
C ALA A 293 17.43 22.32 2.88
N PRO A 294 18.07 22.86 1.83
CA PRO A 294 18.41 24.28 1.79
C PRO A 294 17.16 25.16 1.59
N GLY A 295 17.30 26.45 1.88
CA GLY A 295 16.27 27.46 1.55
C GLY A 295 15.24 27.71 2.66
N ASN A 296 14.19 28.45 2.29
CA ASN A 296 13.15 28.97 3.19
C ASN A 296 11.75 28.46 2.79
N THR A 297 11.67 27.21 2.32
CA THR A 297 10.40 26.53 2.00
C THR A 297 10.29 25.23 2.78
N TYR A 298 9.06 24.84 3.09
CA TYR A 298 8.77 23.52 3.63
C TYR A 298 7.93 22.76 2.61
N ASP A 299 8.54 21.81 1.91
CA ASP A 299 7.91 21.06 0.83
C ASP A 299 7.47 19.66 1.30
N PHE A 300 6.36 19.17 0.78
CA PHE A 300 5.73 17.92 1.21
C PHE A 300 5.27 17.06 0.03
N LEU A 301 5.32 15.75 0.22
CA LEU A 301 4.52 14.78 -0.51
C LEU A 301 3.65 14.02 0.50
N PHE A 302 2.34 14.14 0.34
CA PHE A 302 1.35 13.39 1.11
C PHE A 302 0.88 12.17 0.31
N LEU A 303 0.74 11.02 0.96
CA LEU A 303 0.23 9.80 0.35
C LEU A 303 -0.78 9.10 1.28
N ALA A 304 -1.80 8.49 0.66
CA ALA A 304 -2.70 7.54 1.32
C ALA A 304 -2.51 6.16 0.67
N LYS A 305 -1.46 5.44 1.08
CA LYS A 305 -1.05 4.21 0.40
C LYS A 305 -1.90 3.02 0.86
N GLY A 306 -2.70 2.45 -0.05
CA GLY A 306 -3.48 1.25 0.23
C GLY A 306 -2.59 0.04 0.52
N GLY A 307 -2.98 -0.81 1.46
CA GLY A 307 -2.22 -2.00 1.85
C GLY A 307 -2.04 -2.97 0.67
N GLY A 308 -3.06 -3.07 -0.21
CA GLY A 308 -2.99 -3.92 -1.40
C GLY A 308 -1.85 -3.56 -2.36
N SER A 309 -1.62 -2.28 -2.63
CA SER A 309 -0.51 -1.83 -3.48
C SER A 309 0.81 -1.75 -2.73
N ALA A 310 0.78 -1.47 -1.41
CA ALA A 310 1.98 -1.56 -0.57
C ALA A 310 2.57 -2.98 -0.58
N ASN A 311 1.72 -4.01 -0.48
CA ASN A 311 2.12 -5.43 -0.53
C ASN A 311 2.61 -5.89 -1.91
N LYS A 312 2.46 -5.06 -2.95
CA LYS A 312 3.00 -5.28 -4.29
C LYS A 312 4.26 -4.47 -4.55
N THR A 313 4.94 -4.05 -3.48
CA THR A 313 6.34 -3.65 -3.53
C THR A 313 7.22 -4.87 -3.27
N SER A 314 8.16 -5.18 -4.15
CA SER A 314 9.09 -6.29 -3.98
C SER A 314 10.52 -5.84 -4.20
N LEU A 315 11.44 -6.39 -3.40
CA LEU A 315 12.89 -6.19 -3.52
C LEU A 315 13.54 -7.50 -3.97
N TYR A 316 14.42 -7.39 -4.95
CA TYR A 316 15.18 -8.50 -5.51
C TYR A 316 16.66 -8.15 -5.47
N GLN A 317 17.45 -9.00 -4.81
CA GLN A 317 18.91 -8.88 -4.82
C GLN A 317 19.46 -9.54 -6.07
N GLN A 318 19.94 -8.73 -7.01
CA GLN A 318 20.44 -9.17 -8.31
C GLN A 318 21.92 -8.86 -8.44
N THR A 319 22.52 -9.27 -9.56
CA THR A 319 23.95 -9.06 -9.84
C THR A 319 24.15 -8.31 -11.15
N LYS A 320 25.40 -8.03 -11.51
CA LYS A 320 25.76 -7.45 -12.81
C LYS A 320 25.29 -8.35 -13.98
N ALA A 321 25.12 -9.66 -13.79
CA ALA A 321 24.63 -10.57 -14.83
C ALA A 321 23.22 -10.23 -15.32
N LEU A 322 22.39 -9.57 -14.50
CA LEU A 322 21.08 -9.08 -14.91
C LEU A 322 21.15 -7.91 -15.90
N LEU A 323 22.22 -7.10 -15.85
CA LEU A 323 22.32 -5.83 -16.57
C LEU A 323 22.79 -6.01 -18.02
N ASN A 324 21.99 -6.77 -18.77
CA ASN A 324 21.96 -6.85 -20.22
C ASN A 324 20.48 -6.99 -20.66
N GLU A 325 20.17 -6.67 -21.91
CA GLU A 325 18.78 -6.55 -22.37
C GLU A 325 17.99 -7.87 -22.27
N ALA A 326 18.57 -9.00 -22.67
CA ALA A 326 17.88 -10.28 -22.65
C ALA A 326 17.53 -10.72 -21.22
N SER A 327 18.51 -10.67 -20.30
CA SER A 327 18.30 -11.03 -18.90
C SER A 327 17.32 -10.09 -18.21
N LEU A 328 17.46 -8.77 -18.42
CA LEU A 328 16.57 -7.78 -17.80
C LEU A 328 15.13 -7.93 -18.31
N ARG A 329 14.94 -8.12 -19.63
CA ARG A 329 13.61 -8.34 -20.21
C ARG A 329 12.96 -9.60 -19.63
N SER A 330 13.67 -10.72 -19.61
CA SER A 330 13.17 -11.98 -19.05
C SER A 330 12.78 -11.84 -17.58
N PHE A 331 13.66 -11.24 -16.77
CA PHE A 331 13.39 -10.94 -15.37
C PHE A 331 12.15 -10.06 -15.18
N LEU A 332 12.02 -8.98 -15.94
CA LEU A 332 10.89 -8.07 -15.80
C LEU A 332 9.56 -8.72 -16.23
N ILE A 333 9.53 -9.53 -17.30
CA ILE A 333 8.33 -10.27 -17.69
C ILE A 333 7.84 -11.16 -16.54
N ASP A 334 8.75 -11.94 -15.97
CA ASP A 334 8.46 -12.83 -14.84
C ASP A 334 7.92 -12.06 -13.63
N LYS A 335 8.64 -11.01 -13.20
CA LYS A 335 8.25 -10.26 -12.00
C LYS A 335 7.00 -9.40 -12.18
N ILE A 336 6.76 -8.85 -13.37
CA ILE A 336 5.55 -8.10 -13.67
C ILE A 336 4.32 -9.02 -13.65
N LYS A 337 4.41 -10.24 -14.19
CA LYS A 337 3.32 -11.22 -14.08
C LYS A 337 2.98 -11.55 -12.62
N SER A 338 3.99 -11.66 -11.76
CA SER A 338 3.81 -11.96 -10.32
C SER A 338 3.04 -10.87 -9.54
N LEU A 339 2.96 -9.63 -10.07
CA LEU A 339 2.11 -8.59 -9.50
C LEU A 339 0.64 -9.04 -9.49
N GLY A 340 0.22 -9.68 -10.59
CA GLY A 340 -1.14 -10.11 -10.83
C GLY A 340 -2.15 -8.96 -10.78
N THR A 341 -3.42 -9.28 -10.59
CA THR A 341 -4.53 -8.31 -10.53
C THR A 341 -4.89 -7.93 -9.08
N ALA A 342 -4.12 -8.43 -8.13
CA ALA A 342 -4.34 -8.28 -6.70
C ALA A 342 -4.15 -6.87 -6.15
N ALA A 343 -3.65 -5.89 -6.90
CA ALA A 343 -3.56 -4.49 -6.45
C ALA A 343 -4.45 -3.53 -7.25
N CYS A 344 -5.50 -4.02 -7.92
CA CYS A 344 -6.44 -3.18 -8.68
C CYS A 344 -5.74 -2.40 -9.81
N PRO A 345 -5.32 -3.07 -10.90
CA PRO A 345 -4.91 -2.40 -12.13
C PRO A 345 -6.10 -1.64 -12.77
N PRO A 346 -5.84 -0.64 -13.66
CA PRO A 346 -4.54 -0.37 -14.29
C PRO A 346 -3.51 0.30 -13.37
N TYR A 347 -2.25 -0.14 -13.43
CA TYR A 347 -1.19 0.34 -12.54
C TYR A 347 -0.42 1.55 -13.08
N HIS A 348 0.06 2.41 -12.19
CA HIS A 348 1.28 3.17 -12.43
C HIS A 348 2.46 2.32 -11.95
N LEU A 349 3.11 1.61 -12.88
CA LEU A 349 4.19 0.69 -12.58
C LEU A 349 5.50 1.45 -12.39
N ALA A 350 6.24 1.14 -11.33
CA ALA A 350 7.57 1.70 -11.09
C ALA A 350 8.61 0.60 -10.90
N ILE A 351 9.78 0.82 -11.48
CA ILE A 351 10.94 -0.08 -11.39
C ILE A 351 12.15 0.77 -11.00
N ALA A 352 12.88 0.36 -9.95
CA ALA A 352 14.15 0.97 -9.58
C ALA A 352 15.29 -0.06 -9.71
N ILE A 353 16.31 0.25 -10.52
CA ILE A 353 17.44 -0.65 -10.80
C ILE A 353 18.74 -0.04 -10.27
N GLY A 354 19.40 -0.72 -9.34
CA GLY A 354 20.55 -0.21 -8.60
C GLY A 354 20.12 0.51 -7.32
N GLY A 355 21.06 1.14 -6.63
CA GLY A 355 20.84 1.78 -5.34
C GLY A 355 22.06 1.64 -4.46
N LEU A 356 22.28 2.63 -3.59
CA LEU A 356 23.35 2.60 -2.59
C LEU A 356 23.04 1.64 -1.44
N SER A 357 21.75 1.35 -1.23
CA SER A 357 21.24 0.41 -0.25
C SER A 357 19.85 -0.11 -0.68
N ALA A 358 19.36 -1.13 0.03
CA ALA A 358 18.03 -1.69 -0.19
C ALA A 358 16.90 -0.69 0.16
N ASP A 359 17.03 0.01 1.28
CA ASP A 359 16.08 1.01 1.76
C ASP A 359 15.98 2.21 0.80
N LEU A 360 17.12 2.70 0.29
CA LEU A 360 17.12 3.77 -0.72
C LEU A 360 16.44 3.32 -2.02
N ASN A 361 16.74 2.11 -2.49
CA ASN A 361 16.10 1.55 -3.69
C ASN A 361 14.57 1.45 -3.52
N LEU A 362 14.11 0.94 -2.37
CA LEU A 362 12.68 0.85 -2.04
C LEU A 362 12.01 2.23 -1.90
N LYS A 363 12.71 3.22 -1.33
CA LYS A 363 12.22 4.60 -1.28
C LYS A 363 12.10 5.19 -2.68
N VAL A 364 13.08 4.98 -3.55
CA VAL A 364 13.05 5.48 -4.93
C VAL A 364 11.91 4.85 -5.73
N VAL A 365 11.67 3.54 -5.63
CA VAL A 365 10.56 2.92 -6.37
C VAL A 365 9.20 3.39 -5.86
N LYS A 366 9.06 3.64 -4.54
CA LYS A 366 7.85 4.26 -3.96
C LYS A 366 7.62 5.64 -4.60
N LEU A 367 8.63 6.51 -4.60
CA LEU A 367 8.55 7.87 -5.16
C LEU A 367 8.32 7.86 -6.69
N ALA A 368 8.92 6.91 -7.40
CA ALA A 368 8.68 6.73 -8.83
C ALA A 368 7.22 6.33 -9.11
N SER A 369 6.63 5.45 -8.29
CA SER A 369 5.23 5.01 -8.45
C SER A 369 4.22 6.14 -8.29
N THR A 370 4.59 7.23 -7.62
CA THR A 370 3.74 8.39 -7.35
C THR A 370 4.03 9.55 -8.31
N ARG A 371 4.87 9.30 -9.33
CA ARG A 371 5.37 10.28 -10.30
C ARG A 371 6.13 11.45 -9.68
N TYR A 372 6.58 11.31 -8.43
CA TYR A 372 7.38 12.34 -7.76
C TYR A 372 8.71 12.56 -8.50
N LEU A 373 9.23 11.55 -9.20
CA LEU A 373 10.53 11.56 -9.88
C LEU A 373 10.46 11.85 -11.39
N ASP A 374 9.34 12.39 -11.89
CA ASP A 374 9.11 12.57 -13.33
C ASP A 374 10.07 13.57 -14.00
N THR A 375 10.65 14.49 -13.23
CA THR A 375 11.58 15.52 -13.68
C THR A 375 13.06 15.18 -13.43
N LEU A 376 13.39 13.93 -13.12
CA LEU A 376 14.77 13.46 -13.16
C LEU A 376 15.38 13.63 -14.56
N PRO A 377 16.72 13.74 -14.68
CA PRO A 377 17.39 13.66 -15.96
C PRO A 377 17.08 12.33 -16.66
N THR A 378 17.22 12.29 -17.97
CA THR A 378 16.93 11.09 -18.79
C THR A 378 18.17 10.34 -19.24
N SER A 379 19.34 10.71 -18.71
CA SER A 379 20.62 10.06 -18.99
C SER A 379 21.51 10.03 -17.75
N GLY A 380 22.32 8.98 -17.60
CA GLY A 380 23.34 8.91 -16.55
C GLY A 380 24.57 9.76 -16.86
N ASN A 381 25.55 9.77 -15.95
CA ASN A 381 26.86 10.37 -16.15
C ASN A 381 27.94 9.60 -15.36
N ALA A 382 29.20 10.03 -15.47
CA ALA A 382 30.34 9.40 -14.79
C ALA A 382 30.33 9.56 -13.25
N HIS A 383 29.57 10.51 -12.71
CA HIS A 383 29.48 10.79 -11.27
C HIS A 383 28.35 10.03 -10.58
N GLY A 384 27.52 9.31 -11.34
CA GLY A 384 26.54 8.38 -10.80
C GLY A 384 25.19 8.99 -10.43
N ARG A 385 24.75 10.07 -11.09
CA ARG A 385 23.38 10.58 -10.90
C ARG A 385 22.32 9.52 -11.24
N ALA A 386 21.19 9.59 -10.55
CA ALA A 386 19.99 8.86 -10.95
C ALA A 386 19.42 9.44 -12.24
N PHE A 387 18.78 8.59 -13.04
CA PHE A 387 18.05 9.05 -14.22
C PHE A 387 16.83 8.19 -14.50
N ARG A 388 15.88 8.78 -15.21
CA ARG A 388 14.68 8.13 -15.70
C ARG A 388 14.95 7.55 -17.10
N ASP A 389 14.77 6.25 -17.26
CA ASP A 389 15.09 5.52 -18.49
C ASP A 389 13.84 5.42 -19.38
N LEU A 390 13.67 6.39 -20.28
CA LEU A 390 12.49 6.48 -21.14
C LEU A 390 12.38 5.32 -22.15
N GLU A 391 13.51 4.74 -22.56
CA GLU A 391 13.52 3.59 -23.47
C GLU A 391 12.94 2.36 -22.75
N TRP A 392 13.43 2.07 -21.54
CA TRP A 392 12.91 0.95 -20.76
C TRP A 392 11.48 1.18 -20.26
N GLU A 393 11.06 2.43 -20.00
CA GLU A 393 9.64 2.73 -19.76
C GLU A 393 8.75 2.29 -20.92
N ALA A 394 9.12 2.64 -22.16
CA ALA A 394 8.37 2.25 -23.35
C ALA A 394 8.37 0.73 -23.58
N LYS A 395 9.54 0.08 -23.46
CA LYS A 395 9.67 -1.38 -23.59
C LYS A 395 8.83 -2.12 -22.56
N VAL A 396 8.86 -1.68 -21.30
CA VAL A 396 8.08 -2.31 -20.21
C VAL A 396 6.59 -2.07 -20.40
N LEU A 397 6.17 -0.88 -20.83
CA LEU A 397 4.75 -0.61 -21.12
C LEU A 397 4.24 -1.53 -22.24
N ALA A 398 5.01 -1.71 -23.31
CA ALA A 398 4.68 -2.65 -24.38
C ALA A 398 4.53 -4.09 -23.85
N ILE A 399 5.50 -4.56 -23.05
CA ILE A 399 5.42 -5.86 -22.37
C ILE A 399 4.11 -5.98 -21.59
N THR A 400 3.76 -4.99 -20.76
CA THR A 400 2.55 -5.05 -19.91
C THR A 400 1.26 -5.13 -20.72
N ARG A 401 1.24 -4.55 -21.93
CA ARG A 401 0.09 -4.57 -22.85
C ARG A 401 -0.01 -5.89 -23.62
N GLU A 402 1.13 -6.47 -23.99
CA GLU A 402 1.22 -7.78 -24.66
C GLU A 402 0.87 -8.95 -23.74
N LEU A 403 1.04 -8.80 -22.42
CA LEU A 403 0.71 -9.86 -21.45
C LEU A 403 -0.75 -10.31 -21.52
N GLY A 404 -1.68 -9.44 -21.89
CA GLY A 404 -3.12 -9.77 -21.99
C GLY A 404 -3.87 -9.84 -20.65
N ILE A 405 -3.23 -9.52 -19.52
CA ILE A 405 -3.86 -9.52 -18.18
C ILE A 405 -4.94 -8.43 -18.06
N GLY A 406 -4.72 -7.28 -18.72
CA GLY A 406 -5.67 -6.16 -18.78
C GLY A 406 -5.97 -5.48 -17.44
N ALA A 407 -6.97 -4.60 -17.49
CA ALA A 407 -7.55 -3.97 -16.32
C ALA A 407 -8.40 -5.00 -15.58
N GLN A 408 -7.75 -5.80 -14.73
CA GLN A 408 -8.30 -6.81 -13.83
C GLN A 408 -8.83 -8.08 -14.50
N PHE A 409 -9.53 -7.99 -15.63
CA PHE A 409 -10.26 -9.12 -16.24
C PHE A 409 -9.92 -9.30 -17.73
N GLY A 410 -8.64 -9.37 -18.07
CA GLY A 410 -8.17 -9.66 -19.43
C GLY A 410 -8.27 -8.47 -20.37
N GLY A 411 -7.19 -8.21 -21.11
CA GLY A 411 -7.11 -7.07 -22.03
C GLY A 411 -5.74 -6.43 -22.10
N LYS A 412 -5.70 -5.20 -22.59
CA LYS A 412 -4.49 -4.42 -22.87
C LYS A 412 -4.03 -3.62 -21.65
N TYR A 413 -4.95 -3.15 -20.83
CA TYR A 413 -4.68 -2.10 -19.84
C TYR A 413 -4.25 -2.61 -18.46
N PHE A 414 -3.21 -3.43 -18.42
CA PHE A 414 -2.60 -3.84 -17.15
C PHE A 414 -1.92 -2.67 -16.42
N CYS A 415 -1.28 -1.78 -17.19
CA CYS A 415 -0.67 -0.55 -16.71
C CYS A 415 -1.23 0.67 -17.45
N HIS A 416 -1.43 1.76 -16.72
CA HIS A 416 -1.63 3.09 -17.28
C HIS A 416 -0.33 3.56 -17.97
N ASP A 417 0.77 3.49 -17.23
CA ASP A 417 2.12 3.87 -17.65
C ASP A 417 3.19 3.25 -16.73
N VAL A 418 4.46 3.52 -17.06
CA VAL A 418 5.63 2.97 -16.37
C VAL A 418 6.62 4.09 -16.02
N ARG A 419 7.32 3.94 -14.89
CA ARG A 419 8.54 4.69 -14.54
C ARG A 419 9.69 3.74 -14.30
N VAL A 420 10.82 3.96 -14.97
CA VAL A 420 12.04 3.18 -14.75
C VAL A 420 13.14 4.12 -14.28
N VAL A 421 13.61 3.95 -13.05
CA VAL A 421 14.67 4.77 -12.47
C VAL A 421 15.94 3.95 -12.32
N ARG A 422 17.01 4.38 -12.96
CA ARG A 422 18.34 3.76 -12.87
C ARG A 422 19.19 4.54 -11.87
N LEU A 423 19.76 3.83 -10.90
CA LEU A 423 20.58 4.36 -9.80
C LEU A 423 22.03 3.87 -9.89
N PRO A 424 23.02 4.58 -9.33
CA PRO A 424 24.36 4.02 -9.11
C PRO A 424 24.26 2.82 -8.16
N ARG A 425 25.29 1.97 -8.14
CA ARG A 425 25.34 0.77 -7.31
C ARG A 425 26.77 0.47 -6.88
N HIS A 426 26.92 -0.16 -5.72
CA HIS A 426 28.19 -0.79 -5.36
C HIS A 426 28.55 -1.88 -6.37
N GLY A 427 29.84 -2.08 -6.66
CA GLY A 427 30.31 -3.02 -7.69
C GLY A 427 29.76 -4.44 -7.51
N ALA A 428 29.67 -4.90 -6.26
CA ALA A 428 29.17 -6.22 -5.86
C ALA A 428 27.65 -6.34 -5.68
N SER A 429 26.88 -5.27 -5.93
CA SER A 429 25.44 -5.24 -5.62
C SER A 429 24.62 -4.74 -6.80
N CYS A 430 23.38 -5.23 -6.92
CA CYS A 430 22.38 -4.70 -7.84
C CYS A 430 20.97 -4.90 -7.25
N PRO A 431 20.54 -4.09 -6.26
CA PRO A 431 19.16 -4.15 -5.78
C PRO A 431 18.22 -3.70 -6.89
N VAL A 432 17.14 -4.46 -7.09
CA VAL A 432 16.08 -4.13 -8.03
C VAL A 432 14.75 -4.20 -7.29
N SER A 433 13.90 -3.20 -7.46
CA SER A 433 12.55 -3.26 -6.92
C SER A 433 11.50 -2.90 -7.96
N ILE A 434 10.31 -3.44 -7.73
CA ILE A 434 9.11 -3.18 -8.51
C ILE A 434 8.03 -2.77 -7.52
N ALA A 435 7.28 -1.70 -7.84
CA ALA A 435 6.13 -1.25 -7.07
C ALA A 435 5.05 -0.71 -8.01
N VAL A 436 3.83 -0.57 -7.49
CA VAL A 436 2.71 -0.01 -8.25
C VAL A 436 1.98 1.07 -7.45
N SER A 437 1.45 2.09 -8.13
CA SER A 437 0.25 2.78 -7.67
C SER A 437 -0.98 2.09 -8.26
N CYS A 438 -2.00 1.90 -7.43
CA CYS A 438 -3.24 1.22 -7.80
C CYS A 438 -4.28 2.20 -8.35
N SER A 439 -5.49 1.72 -8.68
CA SER A 439 -6.62 2.61 -9.04
C SER A 439 -6.96 3.66 -7.98
N ALA A 440 -6.61 3.42 -6.71
CA ALA A 440 -6.62 4.47 -5.69
C ALA A 440 -5.27 5.21 -5.70
N ASP A 441 -5.03 5.99 -6.77
CA ASP A 441 -3.81 6.76 -7.00
C ASP A 441 -3.80 8.07 -6.18
N ARG A 442 -3.42 7.95 -4.90
CA ARG A 442 -3.69 8.98 -3.87
C ARG A 442 -2.41 9.60 -3.34
N GLN A 443 -2.02 10.70 -3.97
CA GLN A 443 -0.95 11.58 -3.49
C GLN A 443 -1.21 13.04 -3.84
N ALA A 444 -0.64 13.94 -3.04
CA ALA A 444 -0.64 15.37 -3.30
C ALA A 444 0.68 16.00 -2.85
N LEU A 445 1.22 16.91 -3.66
CA LEU A 445 2.31 17.78 -3.25
C LEU A 445 1.77 18.90 -2.35
N GLY A 446 2.55 19.31 -1.36
CA GLY A 446 2.27 20.47 -0.52
C GLY A 446 3.50 21.35 -0.40
N LYS A 447 3.31 22.64 -0.12
CA LYS A 447 4.41 23.54 0.26
C LYS A 447 3.94 24.64 1.19
N ILE A 448 4.85 25.10 2.04
CA ILE A 448 4.67 26.30 2.88
C ILE A 448 5.78 27.28 2.51
N THR A 449 5.39 28.50 2.19
CA THR A 449 6.29 29.62 1.85
C THR A 449 5.90 30.85 2.67
N GLY A 450 6.64 31.95 2.52
CA GLY A 450 6.23 33.24 3.10
C GLY A 450 4.90 33.78 2.57
N ASP A 451 4.39 33.24 1.46
CA ASP A 451 3.10 33.63 0.89
C ASP A 451 1.93 32.82 1.44
N GLY A 452 2.19 31.77 2.24
CA GLY A 452 1.16 30.93 2.86
C GLY A 452 1.35 29.43 2.68
N VAL A 453 0.26 28.71 2.87
CA VAL A 453 0.17 27.24 2.78
C VAL A 453 -0.49 26.85 1.47
N PHE A 454 0.13 25.93 0.71
CA PHE A 454 -0.33 25.51 -0.61
C PHE A 454 -0.40 24.00 -0.72
N LEU A 455 -1.41 23.51 -1.42
CA LEU A 455 -1.62 22.11 -1.76
C LEU A 455 -1.79 21.95 -3.27
N GLU A 456 -1.35 20.83 -3.82
CA GLU A 456 -1.61 20.45 -5.21
C GLU A 456 -3.12 20.44 -5.49
N GLN A 457 -3.54 21.12 -6.56
CA GLN A 457 -4.92 21.11 -7.02
C GLN A 457 -5.21 19.79 -7.75
N LEU A 458 -6.02 18.95 -7.14
CA LEU A 458 -6.58 17.75 -7.77
C LEU A 458 -7.85 18.08 -8.58
N GLU A 459 -8.33 17.10 -9.34
CA GLU A 459 -9.56 17.25 -10.13
C GLU A 459 -10.79 17.24 -9.22
N THR A 460 -11.64 18.26 -9.32
CA THR A 460 -12.87 18.40 -8.52
C THR A 460 -14.14 18.08 -9.30
N ASN A 461 -14.06 18.02 -10.63
CA ASN A 461 -15.13 17.63 -11.54
C ASN A 461 -14.69 16.43 -12.40
N PRO A 462 -14.53 15.23 -11.82
CA PRO A 462 -14.19 14.03 -12.60
C PRO A 462 -15.28 13.62 -13.60
N GLY A 463 -16.51 14.14 -13.48
CA GLY A 463 -17.60 13.90 -14.43
C GLY A 463 -17.28 14.29 -15.87
N GLN A 464 -16.36 15.23 -16.09
CA GLN A 464 -15.90 15.62 -17.43
C GLN A 464 -15.14 14.50 -18.18
N TYR A 465 -14.68 13.46 -17.47
CA TYR A 465 -13.97 12.31 -18.04
C TYR A 465 -14.91 11.14 -18.37
N LEU A 466 -16.18 11.20 -17.94
CA LEU A 466 -17.17 10.18 -18.27
C LEU A 466 -17.56 10.28 -19.76
N PRO A 467 -17.86 9.14 -20.41
CA PRO A 467 -18.40 9.16 -21.77
C PRO A 467 -19.81 9.78 -21.78
N GLU A 468 -20.22 10.33 -22.92
CA GLU A 468 -21.61 10.73 -23.11
C GLU A 468 -22.55 9.55 -22.91
N VAL A 469 -23.67 9.79 -22.21
CA VAL A 469 -24.70 8.77 -21.99
C VAL A 469 -25.44 8.56 -23.31
N THR A 470 -25.07 7.52 -24.05
CA THR A 470 -25.81 7.08 -25.24
C THR A 470 -26.69 5.88 -24.90
N THR A 471 -27.84 5.77 -25.56
CA THR A 471 -28.82 4.69 -25.35
C THR A 471 -28.36 3.32 -25.86
N ASP A 472 -27.20 3.25 -26.54
CA ASP A 472 -26.92 2.18 -27.50
C ASP A 472 -25.85 1.17 -27.05
N LYS A 473 -25.33 1.26 -25.81
CA LYS A 473 -24.19 0.43 -25.35
C LYS A 473 -24.30 -0.10 -23.92
N LEU A 474 -25.43 -0.68 -23.55
CA LEU A 474 -25.49 -1.58 -22.40
C LEU A 474 -25.29 -3.02 -22.88
N SER A 475 -24.09 -3.58 -22.66
CA SER A 475 -23.83 -5.00 -22.94
C SER A 475 -24.88 -5.85 -22.21
N THR A 476 -25.65 -6.63 -22.95
CA THR A 476 -26.88 -7.32 -22.50
C THR A 476 -26.65 -8.64 -21.78
N ASP A 477 -25.44 -9.21 -21.82
CA ASP A 477 -25.19 -10.56 -21.31
C ASP A 477 -24.63 -10.53 -19.89
N VAL A 478 -25.52 -10.36 -18.90
CA VAL A 478 -25.21 -10.52 -17.47
C VAL A 478 -26.11 -11.57 -16.88
N VAL A 479 -25.53 -12.58 -16.24
CA VAL A 479 -26.29 -13.60 -15.53
C VAL A 479 -26.70 -13.04 -14.16
N LYS A 480 -28.01 -12.95 -13.91
CA LYS A 480 -28.54 -12.57 -12.60
C LYS A 480 -28.52 -13.78 -11.66
N VAL A 481 -27.99 -13.62 -10.46
CA VAL A 481 -27.91 -14.68 -9.45
C VAL A 481 -28.60 -14.19 -8.18
N ASP A 482 -29.67 -14.89 -7.79
CA ASP A 482 -30.36 -14.68 -6.52
C ASP A 482 -29.65 -15.46 -5.41
N LEU A 483 -29.07 -14.72 -4.47
CA LEU A 483 -28.30 -15.24 -3.35
C LEU A 483 -29.15 -15.70 -2.17
N ASN A 484 -30.47 -15.43 -2.19
CA ASN A 484 -31.39 -15.82 -1.12
C ASN A 484 -31.92 -17.26 -1.30
N ARG A 485 -31.35 -18.01 -2.26
CA ARG A 485 -31.64 -19.42 -2.50
C ARG A 485 -30.70 -20.30 -1.68
N PRO A 486 -31.05 -21.57 -1.41
CA PRO A 486 -30.13 -22.51 -0.76
C PRO A 486 -28.80 -22.62 -1.52
N MET A 487 -27.68 -22.70 -0.81
CA MET A 487 -26.32 -22.74 -1.40
C MET A 487 -26.18 -23.77 -2.54
N LYS A 488 -26.78 -24.96 -2.39
CA LYS A 488 -26.79 -26.00 -3.43
C LYS A 488 -27.40 -25.52 -4.75
N ALA A 489 -28.46 -24.72 -4.70
CA ALA A 489 -29.11 -24.17 -5.89
C ALA A 489 -28.26 -23.06 -6.54
N ILE A 490 -27.57 -22.25 -5.73
CA ILE A 490 -26.61 -21.25 -6.22
C ILE A 490 -25.45 -21.95 -6.95
N LEU A 491 -24.85 -22.97 -6.34
CA LEU A 491 -23.77 -23.76 -6.94
C LEU A 491 -24.20 -24.41 -8.27
N GLN A 492 -25.41 -24.98 -8.31
CA GLN A 492 -25.96 -25.56 -9.54
C GLN A 492 -26.10 -24.52 -10.66
N GLN A 493 -26.58 -23.32 -10.34
CA GLN A 493 -26.67 -22.23 -11.31
C GLN A 493 -25.28 -21.79 -11.79
N LEU A 494 -24.31 -21.60 -10.88
CA LEU A 494 -22.95 -21.20 -11.24
C LEU A 494 -22.25 -22.26 -12.10
N SER A 495 -22.48 -23.55 -11.85
CA SER A 495 -21.89 -24.66 -12.61
C SER A 495 -22.30 -24.69 -14.08
N ALA A 496 -23.43 -24.07 -14.44
CA ALA A 496 -23.88 -23.94 -15.83
C ALA A 496 -23.08 -22.91 -16.65
N HIS A 497 -22.18 -22.14 -16.01
CA HIS A 497 -21.45 -21.05 -16.65
C HIS A 497 -19.93 -21.26 -16.60
N PRO A 498 -19.19 -20.96 -17.69
CA PRO A 498 -17.74 -21.05 -17.68
C PRO A 498 -17.11 -19.90 -16.88
N VAL A 499 -15.83 -20.04 -16.55
CA VAL A 499 -15.00 -18.90 -16.15
C VAL A 499 -15.09 -17.76 -17.17
N ARG A 500 -14.83 -16.53 -16.73
CA ARG A 500 -15.03 -15.27 -17.50
C ARG A 500 -16.48 -14.78 -17.60
N THR A 501 -17.47 -15.58 -17.19
CA THR A 501 -18.88 -15.15 -17.19
C THR A 501 -19.11 -13.99 -16.23
N ARG A 502 -19.84 -12.96 -16.68
CA ARG A 502 -20.20 -11.79 -15.87
C ARG A 502 -21.53 -12.02 -15.14
N LEU A 503 -21.54 -11.70 -13.86
CA LEU A 503 -22.65 -11.92 -12.94
C LEU A 503 -23.17 -10.60 -12.36
N SER A 504 -24.46 -10.58 -12.04
CA SER A 504 -25.11 -9.57 -11.21
C SER A 504 -25.75 -10.27 -10.00
N LEU A 505 -25.20 -10.05 -8.82
CA LEU A 505 -25.58 -10.75 -7.60
C LEU A 505 -26.59 -9.92 -6.80
N THR A 506 -27.69 -10.54 -6.36
CA THR A 506 -28.70 -9.89 -5.51
C THR A 506 -29.09 -10.80 -4.35
N GLY A 507 -29.08 -10.28 -3.13
CA GLY A 507 -29.41 -11.01 -1.90
C GLY A 507 -28.32 -10.85 -0.82
N THR A 508 -28.29 -11.76 0.15
CA THR A 508 -27.38 -11.66 1.29
C THR A 508 -25.96 -12.16 0.99
N LEU A 509 -24.96 -11.41 1.44
CA LEU A 509 -23.55 -11.82 1.55
C LEU A 509 -23.10 -11.80 3.02
N VAL A 510 -22.19 -12.70 3.38
CA VAL A 510 -21.45 -12.62 4.64
C VAL A 510 -20.05 -12.08 4.34
N VAL A 511 -19.62 -11.08 5.09
CA VAL A 511 -18.31 -10.46 4.93
C VAL A 511 -17.37 -10.98 6.01
N ALA A 512 -16.21 -11.49 5.62
CA ALA A 512 -15.15 -11.88 6.55
C ALA A 512 -13.79 -11.76 5.85
N ARG A 513 -12.74 -11.42 6.60
CA ARG A 513 -11.38 -11.27 6.06
C ARG A 513 -10.32 -11.75 7.05
N ASP A 514 -9.08 -11.33 6.88
CA ASP A 514 -7.86 -11.80 7.52
C ASP A 514 -8.04 -12.28 8.98
N ILE A 515 -8.38 -11.40 9.93
CA ILE A 515 -8.49 -11.78 11.37
C ILE A 515 -9.71 -12.67 11.62
N ALA A 516 -10.86 -12.39 10.99
CA ALA A 516 -12.05 -13.23 11.11
C ALA A 516 -11.80 -14.66 10.59
N HIS A 517 -11.04 -14.83 9.50
CA HIS A 517 -10.67 -16.15 8.98
C HIS A 517 -9.75 -16.90 9.95
N ALA A 518 -8.79 -16.21 10.58
CA ALA A 518 -7.94 -16.81 11.60
C ALA A 518 -8.76 -17.34 12.78
N LYS A 519 -9.71 -16.54 13.31
CA LYS A 519 -10.64 -16.98 14.37
C LYS A 519 -11.51 -18.16 13.94
N LEU A 520 -12.04 -18.15 12.71
CA LEU A 520 -12.81 -19.27 12.18
C LEU A 520 -11.97 -20.54 12.02
N GLN A 521 -10.71 -20.41 11.66
CA GLN A 521 -9.77 -21.53 11.58
C GLN A 521 -9.45 -22.11 12.97
N GLU A 522 -9.23 -21.26 13.98
CA GLU A 522 -9.06 -21.69 15.38
C GLU A 522 -10.30 -22.43 15.89
N ARG A 523 -11.49 -21.90 15.59
CA ARG A 523 -12.77 -22.52 15.91
C ARG A 523 -12.92 -23.90 15.25
N LEU A 524 -12.55 -24.02 13.98
CA LEU A 524 -12.57 -25.29 13.26
C LEU A 524 -11.57 -26.29 13.87
N ALA A 525 -10.34 -25.84 14.16
CA ALA A 525 -9.28 -26.67 14.74
C ALA A 525 -9.60 -27.15 16.17
N SER A 526 -10.38 -26.38 16.94
CA SER A 526 -10.86 -26.76 18.27
C SER A 526 -12.09 -27.68 18.27
N GLY A 527 -12.54 -28.12 17.09
CA GLY A 527 -13.68 -29.04 16.96
C GLY A 527 -15.06 -28.39 17.08
N GLN A 528 -15.14 -27.06 17.18
CA GLN A 528 -16.41 -26.32 17.27
C GLN A 528 -17.11 -26.14 15.90
N GLY A 529 -16.44 -26.54 14.82
CA GLY A 529 -16.93 -26.44 13.45
C GLY A 529 -17.09 -25.01 12.93
N LEU A 530 -17.48 -24.87 11.67
CA LEU A 530 -17.80 -23.58 11.09
C LEU A 530 -19.20 -23.11 11.47
N PRO A 531 -19.40 -21.79 11.70
CA PRO A 531 -20.71 -21.22 11.94
C PRO A 531 -21.63 -21.38 10.72
N GLN A 532 -22.94 -21.43 10.98
CA GLN A 532 -23.94 -21.71 9.95
C GLN A 532 -23.95 -20.66 8.82
N TYR A 533 -23.73 -19.38 9.16
CA TYR A 533 -23.66 -18.31 8.17
C TYR A 533 -22.55 -18.53 7.12
N ALA A 534 -21.47 -19.26 7.48
CA ALA A 534 -20.36 -19.54 6.57
C ALA A 534 -20.68 -20.67 5.59
N LYS A 535 -21.75 -21.43 5.84
CA LYS A 535 -22.26 -22.52 5.01
C LYS A 535 -23.41 -22.06 4.11
N ASP A 536 -24.27 -21.20 4.65
CA ASP A 536 -25.50 -20.77 3.97
C ASP A 536 -25.28 -19.64 2.97
N HIS A 537 -24.24 -18.83 3.15
CA HIS A 537 -24.01 -17.61 2.35
C HIS A 537 -22.65 -17.60 1.66
N ILE A 538 -22.56 -16.80 0.59
CA ILE A 538 -21.28 -16.48 -0.06
C ILE A 538 -20.41 -15.66 0.90
N ILE A 539 -19.12 -16.00 0.99
CA ILE A 539 -18.15 -15.25 1.82
C ILE A 539 -17.47 -14.18 0.98
N TYR A 540 -17.81 -12.93 1.25
CA TYR A 540 -17.22 -11.73 0.66
C TYR A 540 -16.00 -11.26 1.46
N TYR A 541 -14.84 -11.22 0.83
CA TYR A 541 -13.64 -10.71 1.49
C TYR A 541 -13.58 -9.19 1.34
N ALA A 542 -13.94 -8.47 2.39
CA ALA A 542 -13.90 -7.02 2.42
C ALA A 542 -13.82 -6.50 3.86
N GLY A 543 -13.58 -5.19 4.00
CA GLY A 543 -13.68 -4.47 5.28
C GLY A 543 -14.13 -3.03 5.00
N PRO A 544 -15.29 -2.61 5.52
CA PRO A 544 -15.92 -1.34 5.13
C PRO A 544 -15.17 -0.13 5.69
N ALA A 545 -15.28 1.01 5.01
CA ALA A 545 -15.03 2.32 5.62
C ALA A 545 -16.19 2.71 6.54
N LYS A 546 -16.04 3.79 7.33
CA LYS A 546 -17.13 4.29 8.19
C LYS A 546 -18.37 4.65 7.37
N THR A 547 -19.54 4.33 7.89
CA THR A 547 -20.82 4.66 7.24
C THR A 547 -21.17 6.13 7.47
N PRO A 548 -21.37 6.93 6.40
CA PRO A 548 -21.86 8.29 6.53
C PRO A 548 -23.27 8.33 7.11
N GLU A 549 -23.61 9.42 7.80
CA GLU A 549 -24.98 9.67 8.26
C GLU A 549 -25.95 9.68 7.08
N GLY A 550 -27.08 8.96 7.19
CA GLY A 550 -28.08 8.83 6.15
C GLY A 550 -27.73 7.88 5.00
N TYR A 551 -26.59 7.19 5.04
CA TYR A 551 -26.19 6.20 4.04
C TYR A 551 -26.36 4.77 4.55
N ALA A 552 -26.66 3.83 3.65
CA ALA A 552 -26.76 2.41 3.99
C ALA A 552 -25.40 1.77 4.32
N SER A 553 -24.32 2.28 3.72
CA SER A 553 -22.96 1.75 3.85
C SER A 553 -21.93 2.84 3.61
N GLY A 554 -20.78 2.74 4.29
CA GLY A 554 -19.55 3.39 3.84
C GLY A 554 -18.98 2.73 2.59
N SER A 555 -17.93 3.29 2.00
CA SER A 555 -17.24 2.68 0.86
C SER A 555 -16.80 1.25 1.19
N PHE A 556 -17.14 0.29 0.33
CA PHE A 556 -17.05 -1.12 0.70
C PHE A 556 -16.72 -2.03 -0.50
N GLY A 557 -15.53 -1.84 -1.05
CA GLY A 557 -14.98 -2.69 -2.10
C GLY A 557 -14.26 -3.96 -1.59
N PRO A 558 -13.88 -4.88 -2.50
CA PRO A 558 -13.25 -6.15 -2.14
C PRO A 558 -11.80 -5.99 -1.67
N THR A 559 -11.32 -6.92 -0.85
CA THR A 559 -9.91 -7.09 -0.48
C THR A 559 -9.23 -8.21 -1.30
N THR A 560 -7.91 -8.34 -1.19
CA THR A 560 -7.13 -9.33 -1.96
C THR A 560 -7.49 -10.76 -1.57
N ALA A 561 -7.97 -11.55 -2.53
CA ALA A 561 -8.38 -12.93 -2.31
C ALA A 561 -7.25 -13.86 -1.86
N GLY A 562 -6.07 -13.68 -2.46
CA GLY A 562 -4.89 -14.52 -2.23
C GLY A 562 -4.46 -14.66 -0.76
N ARG A 563 -4.80 -13.70 0.11
CA ARG A 563 -4.44 -13.74 1.53
C ARG A 563 -5.27 -14.76 2.34
N MET A 564 -6.41 -15.20 1.79
CA MET A 564 -7.28 -16.19 2.42
C MET A 564 -7.15 -17.57 1.76
N ASP A 565 -6.19 -17.79 0.87
CA ASP A 565 -6.03 -19.04 0.12
C ASP A 565 -5.81 -20.26 1.02
N SER A 566 -5.08 -20.10 2.13
CA SER A 566 -4.76 -21.17 3.08
C SER A 566 -5.97 -21.74 3.82
N TYR A 567 -7.09 -21.02 3.87
CA TYR A 567 -8.29 -21.45 4.61
C TYR A 567 -9.28 -22.23 3.75
N VAL A 568 -9.21 -22.10 2.41
CA VAL A 568 -10.30 -22.51 1.52
C VAL A 568 -10.58 -24.01 1.55
N ASP A 569 -9.56 -24.87 1.41
CA ASP A 569 -9.78 -26.33 1.37
C ASP A 569 -10.35 -26.83 2.69
N ALA A 570 -9.83 -26.35 3.83
CA ALA A 570 -10.31 -26.72 5.15
C ALA A 570 -11.77 -26.28 5.37
N PHE A 571 -12.10 -25.05 4.96
CA PHE A 571 -13.45 -24.53 5.14
C PHE A 571 -14.47 -25.24 4.24
N MET A 572 -14.12 -25.50 2.98
CA MET A 572 -14.97 -26.25 2.04
C MET A 572 -15.16 -27.70 2.49
N ALA A 573 -14.12 -28.35 3.02
CA ALA A 573 -14.23 -29.68 3.61
C ALA A 573 -15.19 -29.72 4.80
N ALA A 574 -15.33 -28.62 5.54
CA ALA A 574 -16.30 -28.44 6.62
C ALA A 574 -17.69 -27.93 6.15
N GLY A 575 -17.92 -27.88 4.83
CA GLY A 575 -19.16 -27.45 4.19
C GLY A 575 -19.40 -25.94 4.16
N GLY A 576 -18.38 -25.13 4.47
CA GLY A 576 -18.44 -23.67 4.46
C GLY A 576 -17.62 -23.05 3.34
N SER A 577 -17.77 -21.75 3.10
CA SER A 577 -17.00 -21.01 2.10
C SER A 577 -17.08 -21.59 0.68
N MET A 578 -18.19 -22.27 0.35
CA MET A 578 -18.42 -22.93 -0.94
C MET A 578 -18.36 -21.96 -2.12
N VAL A 579 -18.76 -20.71 -1.91
CA VAL A 579 -18.57 -19.63 -2.86
C VAL A 579 -17.88 -18.47 -2.14
N THR A 580 -16.80 -17.97 -2.75
CA THR A 580 -16.02 -16.85 -2.23
C THR A 580 -16.09 -15.69 -3.21
N LEU A 581 -16.14 -14.45 -2.72
CA LEU A 581 -16.19 -13.22 -3.52
C LEU A 581 -15.10 -12.26 -3.04
N ALA A 582 -14.23 -11.79 -3.93
CA ALA A 582 -13.12 -10.88 -3.57
C ALA A 582 -12.53 -10.22 -4.82
N LYS A 583 -11.26 -9.79 -4.79
CA LYS A 583 -10.52 -9.37 -5.99
C LYS A 583 -9.13 -9.99 -6.10
N GLY A 584 -8.60 -9.99 -7.32
CA GLY A 584 -7.28 -10.51 -7.64
C GLY A 584 -7.29 -11.98 -8.03
N ASN A 585 -6.20 -12.42 -8.68
CA ASN A 585 -5.92 -13.83 -8.94
C ASN A 585 -5.60 -14.58 -7.63
N ARG A 586 -5.81 -15.89 -7.64
CA ARG A 586 -5.57 -16.79 -6.50
C ARG A 586 -4.56 -17.88 -6.86
N SER A 587 -4.03 -18.56 -5.85
CA SER A 587 -3.14 -19.69 -6.02
C SER A 587 -3.88 -20.93 -6.53
N LYS A 588 -3.12 -21.87 -7.09
CA LYS A 588 -3.64 -23.16 -7.58
C LYS A 588 -4.34 -23.99 -6.49
N VAL A 589 -3.98 -23.82 -5.22
CA VAL A 589 -4.63 -24.49 -4.08
C VAL A 589 -6.13 -24.24 -4.07
N VAL A 590 -6.55 -23.01 -4.42
CA VAL A 590 -7.97 -22.65 -4.47
C VAL A 590 -8.66 -23.31 -5.65
N THR A 591 -8.03 -23.34 -6.82
CA THR A 591 -8.54 -24.04 -8.01
C THR A 591 -8.75 -25.52 -7.74
N ASP A 592 -7.80 -26.15 -7.05
CA ASP A 592 -7.89 -27.57 -6.70
C ASP A 592 -8.98 -27.82 -5.63
N ALA A 593 -9.10 -26.94 -4.62
CA ALA A 593 -10.16 -27.01 -3.61
C ALA A 593 -11.56 -26.84 -4.23
N CYS A 594 -11.76 -25.84 -5.10
CA CYS A 594 -13.01 -25.63 -5.81
C CYS A 594 -13.40 -26.87 -6.64
N LYS A 595 -12.44 -27.46 -7.37
CA LYS A 595 -12.67 -28.70 -8.13
C LYS A 595 -13.03 -29.88 -7.23
N LYS A 596 -12.35 -30.02 -6.10
CA LYS A 596 -12.53 -31.13 -5.15
C LYS A 596 -13.89 -31.10 -4.46
N HIS A 597 -14.35 -29.91 -4.05
CA HIS A 597 -15.54 -29.74 -3.22
C HIS A 597 -16.76 -29.23 -3.99
N GLY A 598 -16.61 -28.83 -5.25
CA GLY A 598 -17.69 -28.21 -6.03
C GLY A 598 -17.89 -26.73 -5.70
N GLY A 599 -16.82 -26.01 -5.38
CA GLY A 599 -16.84 -24.60 -4.98
C GLY A 599 -16.54 -23.62 -6.11
N PHE A 600 -16.72 -22.32 -5.84
CA PHE A 600 -16.47 -21.22 -6.79
C PHE A 600 -15.72 -20.06 -6.17
N TYR A 601 -14.93 -19.36 -7.00
CA TYR A 601 -14.41 -18.03 -6.69
C TYR A 601 -14.95 -17.02 -7.70
N LEU A 602 -15.58 -15.98 -7.16
CA LEU A 602 -16.11 -14.85 -7.89
C LEU A 602 -15.19 -13.63 -7.72
N GLY A 603 -14.80 -13.01 -8.82
CA GLY A 603 -14.02 -11.77 -8.83
C GLY A 603 -14.91 -10.55 -8.96
N SER A 604 -14.95 -9.70 -7.94
CA SER A 604 -15.48 -8.34 -8.01
C SER A 604 -14.43 -7.39 -8.61
N ILE A 605 -14.89 -6.28 -9.19
CA ILE A 605 -13.98 -5.18 -9.57
C ILE A 605 -13.35 -4.61 -8.29
N GLY A 606 -12.02 -4.55 -8.25
CA GLY A 606 -11.25 -3.90 -7.20
C GLY A 606 -11.08 -2.41 -7.49
N GLY A 607 -11.29 -1.56 -6.48
CA GLY A 607 -11.19 -0.11 -6.63
C GLY A 607 -12.50 0.66 -6.44
N PRO A 608 -13.61 0.34 -7.14
CA PRO A 608 -14.80 1.19 -7.18
C PRO A 608 -15.69 1.04 -5.93
N ALA A 609 -15.17 1.35 -4.74
CA ALA A 609 -15.82 1.07 -3.47
C ALA A 609 -16.97 2.02 -3.12
N ALA A 610 -16.89 3.29 -3.53
CA ALA A 610 -17.92 4.29 -3.25
C ALA A 610 -19.19 4.01 -4.07
N ILE A 611 -19.03 3.69 -5.36
CA ILE A 611 -20.17 3.37 -6.21
C ILE A 611 -20.84 2.04 -5.82
N LEU A 612 -20.07 1.04 -5.39
CA LEU A 612 -20.64 -0.20 -4.83
C LEU A 612 -21.48 0.11 -3.58
N ALA A 613 -20.97 0.95 -2.67
CA ALA A 613 -21.70 1.33 -1.47
C ALA A 613 -22.99 2.11 -1.79
N GLN A 614 -22.95 3.03 -2.75
CA GLN A 614 -24.10 3.84 -3.13
C GLN A 614 -25.18 3.02 -3.86
N ASN A 615 -24.77 2.20 -4.83
CA ASN A 615 -25.70 1.57 -5.76
C ASN A 615 -26.06 0.15 -5.37
N CYS A 616 -25.13 -0.62 -4.80
CA CYS A 616 -25.30 -2.05 -4.62
C CYS A 616 -25.65 -2.43 -3.18
N ILE A 617 -25.03 -1.81 -2.17
CA ILE A 617 -25.17 -2.23 -0.78
C ILE A 617 -26.34 -1.51 -0.11
N LYS A 618 -27.32 -2.26 0.38
CA LYS A 618 -28.58 -1.73 0.93
C LYS A 618 -28.70 -1.85 2.44
N LYS A 619 -27.94 -2.76 3.05
CA LYS A 619 -27.93 -2.98 4.50
C LYS A 619 -26.57 -3.51 4.93
N VAL A 620 -26.09 -3.08 6.10
CA VAL A 620 -24.87 -3.58 6.73
C VAL A 620 -25.11 -3.80 8.22
N GLU A 621 -24.85 -5.00 8.71
CA GLU A 621 -25.00 -5.38 10.12
C GLU A 621 -23.75 -6.14 10.58
N VAL A 622 -23.29 -5.88 11.80
CA VAL A 622 -22.24 -6.70 12.43
C VAL A 622 -22.88 -8.03 12.84
N LEU A 623 -22.26 -9.13 12.43
CA LEU A 623 -22.73 -10.49 12.70
C LEU A 623 -21.93 -11.16 13.82
N GLU A 624 -20.60 -11.03 13.82
CA GLU A 624 -19.71 -11.61 14.84
C GLU A 624 -18.41 -10.79 14.96
N TYR A 625 -17.75 -10.87 16.11
CA TYR A 625 -16.48 -10.20 16.43
C TYR A 625 -16.47 -8.66 16.29
N PRO A 626 -17.43 -7.93 16.91
CA PRO A 626 -17.49 -6.46 16.82
C PRO A 626 -16.20 -5.77 17.29
N GLU A 627 -15.44 -6.40 18.19
CA GLU A 627 -14.16 -5.90 18.71
C GLU A 627 -13.07 -5.73 17.63
N LEU A 628 -13.22 -6.40 16.48
CA LEU A 628 -12.26 -6.33 15.36
C LEU A 628 -12.46 -5.09 14.47
N GLY A 629 -13.45 -4.24 14.76
CA GLY A 629 -13.75 -3.06 13.96
C GLY A 629 -14.05 -3.44 12.50
N MET A 630 -13.31 -2.87 11.55
CA MET A 630 -13.52 -3.13 10.12
C MET A 630 -13.25 -4.59 9.67
N GLU A 631 -12.60 -5.41 10.51
CA GLU A 631 -12.35 -6.83 10.27
C GLU A 631 -13.36 -7.78 10.93
N ALA A 632 -14.41 -7.23 11.56
CA ALA A 632 -15.54 -8.02 12.07
C ALA A 632 -16.19 -8.85 10.95
N VAL A 633 -17.00 -9.84 11.35
CA VAL A 633 -17.88 -10.53 10.41
C VAL A 633 -19.12 -9.66 10.22
N TRP A 634 -19.46 -9.37 8.96
CA TRP A 634 -20.65 -8.57 8.63
C TRP A 634 -21.66 -9.39 7.85
N LYS A 635 -22.93 -9.01 7.94
CA LYS A 635 -24.00 -9.44 7.03
C LYS A 635 -24.43 -8.24 6.21
N ILE A 636 -24.44 -8.38 4.89
CA ILE A 636 -24.86 -7.32 3.98
C ILE A 636 -25.90 -7.80 3.00
N ASP A 637 -26.83 -6.92 2.65
CA ASP A 637 -27.78 -7.14 1.55
C ASP A 637 -27.34 -6.32 0.35
N VAL A 638 -27.22 -7.00 -0.80
CA VAL A 638 -26.76 -6.38 -2.04
C VAL A 638 -27.79 -6.51 -3.16
N VAL A 639 -27.79 -5.54 -4.07
CA VAL A 639 -28.58 -5.52 -5.30
C VAL A 639 -27.67 -5.19 -6.46
N ASP A 640 -27.80 -5.94 -7.54
CA ASP A 640 -27.03 -5.78 -8.77
C ASP A 640 -25.50 -5.68 -8.57
N PHE A 641 -24.95 -6.48 -7.65
CA PHE A 641 -23.52 -6.45 -7.34
C PHE A 641 -22.71 -7.13 -8.46
N PRO A 642 -21.76 -6.45 -9.10
CA PRO A 642 -21.04 -6.99 -10.25
C PRO A 642 -19.94 -7.98 -9.83
N ALA A 643 -19.89 -9.14 -10.50
CA ALA A 643 -18.82 -10.12 -10.32
C ALA A 643 -18.52 -10.89 -11.61
N PHE A 644 -17.43 -11.65 -11.60
CA PHE A 644 -17.04 -12.57 -12.67
C PHE A 644 -16.78 -13.96 -12.09
N VAL A 645 -17.14 -15.03 -12.80
CA VAL A 645 -16.67 -16.38 -12.46
C VAL A 645 -15.17 -16.45 -12.76
N VAL A 646 -14.35 -16.52 -11.71
CA VAL A 646 -12.88 -16.59 -11.84
C VAL A 646 -12.39 -18.02 -11.73
N VAL A 647 -12.83 -18.77 -10.73
CA VAL A 647 -12.57 -20.21 -10.60
C VAL A 647 -13.90 -20.94 -10.54
N ASP A 648 -14.01 -22.03 -11.30
CA ASP A 648 -15.18 -22.90 -11.30
C ASP A 648 -14.95 -24.22 -10.53
N ASP A 649 -16.03 -24.98 -10.41
CA ASP A 649 -16.10 -26.31 -9.80
C ASP A 649 -15.45 -27.42 -10.64
N LYS A 650 -14.82 -27.09 -11.76
CA LYS A 650 -14.24 -28.05 -12.73
C LYS A 650 -12.71 -27.95 -12.79
N GLY A 651 -12.12 -26.99 -12.06
CA GLY A 651 -10.69 -26.72 -12.03
C GLY A 651 -10.21 -25.77 -13.13
N ASN A 652 -11.12 -24.98 -13.71
CA ASN A 652 -10.76 -23.90 -14.59
C ASN A 652 -10.51 -22.62 -13.78
N ASP A 653 -9.56 -21.82 -14.24
CA ASP A 653 -9.22 -20.53 -13.65
C ASP A 653 -9.05 -19.51 -14.79
N PHE A 654 -9.76 -18.38 -14.67
CA PHE A 654 -9.67 -17.22 -15.56
C PHE A 654 -8.21 -16.85 -15.83
N PHE A 655 -7.39 -16.86 -14.77
CA PHE A 655 -6.02 -16.35 -14.79
C PHE A 655 -4.96 -17.42 -15.08
N LYS A 656 -5.34 -18.67 -15.38
CA LYS A 656 -4.41 -19.79 -15.59
C LYS A 656 -3.28 -19.48 -16.58
N ALA A 657 -3.57 -18.71 -17.64
CA ALA A 657 -2.58 -18.35 -18.66
C ALA A 657 -1.48 -17.39 -18.18
N TRP A 658 -1.67 -16.74 -17.02
CA TRP A 658 -0.76 -15.73 -16.48
C TRP A 658 -0.20 -16.08 -15.09
N GLN A 659 -0.52 -17.27 -14.57
CA GLN A 659 0.08 -17.77 -13.33
C GLN A 659 1.60 -17.97 -13.54
N VAL A 660 2.37 -17.56 -12.53
CA VAL A 660 3.83 -17.67 -12.46
C VAL A 660 4.19 -18.78 -11.50
#